data_AF-A0A1Q6IH89-F1
#
_entry.id   AF-A0A1Q6IH89-F1
#
_cell.length_a   1.000
_cell.length_b   1.000
_cell.length_c   1.000
_cell.angle_alpha   90.00
_cell.angle_beta   90.00
_cell.angle_gamma   90.00
#
_symmetry.space_group_name_H-M   'P 1'
#
loop_
_entity.id
_entity.type
_entity.pdbx_description
1 polymer ?
#
loop_
_entity_poly.entity_id
_entity_poly.type
_entity_poly.pdbx_seq_one_letter_code
_entity_poly.pdbx_strand_id
1 'polypeptide(L)'
;MKKIYILSTIWMAFIVGACDYNDKNFDGLDDIVKPANVVKEKYTLVEADYAAISDNSTNKSIAKKEGTDKALAAVKTDLYLNETVPGPTYLPAFLAAKYFTADEGSSVKVTYSYRENKSELLSAYSSIKSYKAGNKDYRAAHGNAKFVPYLNENTKNKVADLLINGYEEPEEGDVVLVEYRYNAQSNNTLETPQLWENFEDLGTGNLTRLKDWESEKDWFVSSTGGTQWKVTAYNNNQYIQYSAYKTEGECEAWMVTPEMTVGADDKLSFDVCVGNWNADCLTVWISEDFDGKDVKKATWTDITSHFTIPSAPAKGYGSFASAGTFPLAQYGGRKVFVAFKYLGDGVNKKTTTYQIDNVMIGSKIPEGEGLKADVAFDLKVFDGKKWNNADKNVLVLSVQDYKEMGQNQYCFSEKVPAADYLPNYLAKVIAYPVDQENRVVVYRYNNGKEVKNYSDEYTYSAATGRWTLNTRIVDLTQQYVFAGGVWKFDPSMTITLEAVKGNAESAAFYQAIVDYVGKTFGSDYYQTPYTNAEFYYGASSYQNNFSFYPYSWRESNKAGAAAYQHLSDEELTALMFERLPEAVRIGLEAIYSDADVVTGVEVTYTVNFSIYGINGTKDTTVYTVKYVVTGKAEFEYVEDSLKAVG
;
A
#
# COMPACT_ATOMS: atom_id res chain seq x y z
N MET A 1 -79.64 8.55 -31.04
CA MET A 1 -80.46 7.87 -30.01
C MET A 1 -79.85 6.50 -29.72
N LYS A 2 -79.74 6.20 -28.42
CA LYS A 2 -79.47 4.93 -27.70
C LYS A 2 -79.63 3.56 -28.41
N LYS A 3 -78.74 2.63 -27.96
CA LYS A 3 -78.88 1.16 -27.71
C LYS A 3 -78.72 0.22 -28.93
N ILE A 4 -77.94 -0.89 -28.96
CA ILE A 4 -77.52 -2.01 -28.06
C ILE A 4 -78.04 -3.36 -28.63
N TYR A 5 -77.10 -4.31 -28.80
CA TYR A 5 -77.12 -5.79 -28.87
C TYR A 5 -78.03 -6.56 -29.87
N ILE A 6 -77.43 -7.51 -30.61
CA ILE A 6 -77.40 -8.97 -30.32
C ILE A 6 -76.77 -9.71 -31.52
N LEU A 7 -75.67 -10.44 -31.31
CA LEU A 7 -75.40 -11.79 -31.86
C LEU A 7 -74.02 -12.29 -31.36
N SER A 8 -73.95 -12.59 -30.07
CA SER A 8 -72.94 -13.47 -29.46
C SER A 8 -73.62 -14.77 -29.06
N THR A 9 -73.61 -15.80 -29.90
CA THR A 9 -74.10 -17.14 -29.46
C THR A 9 -73.48 -18.35 -30.15
N ILE A 10 -72.50 -18.23 -31.06
CA ILE A 10 -71.95 -19.43 -31.75
C ILE A 10 -70.46 -19.73 -31.43
N TRP A 11 -69.74 -18.85 -30.72
CA TRP A 11 -68.32 -19.10 -30.38
C TRP A 11 -68.06 -19.60 -28.96
N MET A 12 -69.11 -19.89 -28.17
CA MET A 12 -68.97 -20.38 -26.79
C MET A 12 -69.30 -21.88 -26.64
N ALA A 13 -69.69 -22.56 -27.72
CA ALA A 13 -69.98 -24.00 -27.70
C ALA A 13 -68.75 -24.88 -27.99
N PHE A 14 -67.62 -24.32 -28.44
CA PHE A 14 -66.39 -25.08 -28.75
C PHE A 14 -65.37 -25.13 -27.60
N ILE A 15 -65.52 -24.32 -26.55
CA ILE A 15 -64.57 -24.29 -25.42
C ILE A 15 -65.01 -25.22 -24.27
N VAL A 16 -66.30 -25.55 -24.15
CA VAL A 16 -66.80 -26.43 -23.07
C VAL A 16 -66.64 -27.92 -23.40
N GLY A 17 -66.43 -28.28 -24.67
CA GLY A 17 -66.20 -29.68 -25.10
C GLY A 17 -64.73 -30.12 -25.09
N ALA A 18 -63.77 -29.21 -24.95
CA ALA A 18 -62.34 -29.54 -24.92
C ALA A 18 -61.87 -29.96 -23.51
N CYS A 19 -62.45 -29.39 -22.45
CA CYS A 19 -62.16 -29.82 -21.09
C CYS A 19 -62.76 -31.21 -20.81
N ASP A 20 -64.02 -31.46 -21.21
CA ASP A 20 -64.69 -32.76 -21.02
C ASP A 20 -64.10 -33.88 -21.91
N TYR A 21 -63.45 -33.54 -23.03
CA TYR A 21 -62.74 -34.52 -23.86
C TYR A 21 -61.41 -34.98 -23.23
N ASN A 22 -60.65 -34.07 -22.63
CA ASN A 22 -59.39 -34.42 -21.97
C ASN A 22 -59.63 -35.26 -20.71
N ASP A 23 -60.59 -34.86 -19.86
CA ASP A 23 -60.92 -35.58 -18.63
C ASP A 23 -61.47 -37.00 -18.88
N LYS A 24 -62.15 -37.23 -20.01
CA LYS A 24 -62.73 -38.55 -20.35
C LYS A 24 -61.79 -39.50 -21.10
N ASN A 25 -60.76 -38.99 -21.78
CA ASN A 25 -59.90 -39.80 -22.65
C ASN A 25 -58.44 -39.92 -22.17
N PHE A 26 -58.02 -39.08 -21.22
CA PHE A 26 -56.66 -39.08 -20.69
C PHE A 26 -56.68 -39.01 -19.16
N ASP A 27 -57.21 -40.06 -18.54
CA ASP A 27 -57.20 -40.25 -17.09
C ASP A 27 -55.73 -40.25 -16.60
N GLY A 28 -55.36 -39.29 -15.77
CA GLY A 28 -53.99 -39.05 -15.30
C GLY A 28 -53.17 -37.99 -16.06
N LEU A 29 -53.75 -37.23 -17.01
CA LEU A 29 -53.05 -36.10 -17.66
C LEU A 29 -52.75 -34.96 -16.66
N ASP A 30 -53.63 -34.77 -15.67
CA ASP A 30 -53.42 -33.86 -14.54
C ASP A 30 -52.39 -34.38 -13.52
N ASP A 31 -52.14 -35.70 -13.51
CA ASP A 31 -51.13 -36.37 -12.69
C ASP A 31 -49.75 -36.45 -13.37
N ILE A 32 -49.61 -35.90 -14.58
CA ILE A 32 -48.29 -35.69 -15.19
C ILE A 32 -47.60 -34.57 -14.40
N VAL A 33 -46.72 -34.97 -13.47
CA VAL A 33 -45.75 -34.10 -12.82
C VAL A 33 -45.09 -33.25 -13.90
N LYS A 34 -45.34 -31.93 -13.88
CA LYS A 34 -44.56 -31.01 -14.72
C LYS A 34 -43.09 -31.29 -14.45
N PRO A 35 -42.28 -31.62 -15.46
CA PRO A 35 -40.87 -31.92 -15.23
C PRO A 35 -40.21 -30.69 -14.59
N ALA A 36 -39.79 -30.84 -13.34
CA ALA A 36 -39.08 -29.80 -12.60
C ALA A 36 -37.60 -29.89 -12.93
N ASN A 37 -37.01 -28.77 -13.34
CA ASN A 37 -35.60 -28.62 -13.59
C ASN A 37 -34.89 -28.11 -12.33
N VAL A 38 -34.70 -29.02 -11.37
CA VAL A 38 -33.98 -28.75 -10.12
C VAL A 38 -32.47 -28.90 -10.36
N VAL A 39 -31.76 -27.77 -10.36
CA VAL A 39 -30.30 -27.73 -10.58
C VAL A 39 -29.56 -27.99 -9.26
N LYS A 40 -28.58 -28.91 -9.25
CA LYS A 40 -27.72 -29.21 -8.09
C LYS A 40 -26.27 -29.32 -8.53
N GLU A 41 -25.57 -28.20 -8.57
CA GLU A 41 -24.24 -28.13 -9.19
C GLU A 41 -23.15 -27.51 -8.29
N LYS A 42 -21.91 -27.87 -8.59
CA LYS A 42 -20.72 -27.12 -8.17
C LYS A 42 -20.13 -26.49 -9.43
N TYR A 43 -20.06 -25.17 -9.48
CA TYR A 43 -19.66 -24.42 -10.66
C TYR A 43 -18.48 -23.51 -10.36
N THR A 44 -17.40 -23.62 -11.14
CA THR A 44 -16.26 -22.71 -11.04
C THR A 44 -16.35 -21.68 -12.16
N LEU A 45 -16.27 -20.38 -11.83
CA LEU A 45 -16.33 -19.31 -12.83
C LEU A 45 -15.13 -19.40 -13.79
N VAL A 46 -15.39 -19.12 -15.06
CA VAL A 46 -14.36 -18.93 -16.10
C VAL A 46 -14.27 -17.47 -16.53
N GLU A 47 -13.24 -17.11 -17.31
CA GLU A 47 -13.02 -15.73 -17.81
C GLU A 47 -14.28 -15.09 -18.42
N ALA A 48 -15.00 -15.84 -19.26
CA ALA A 48 -16.24 -15.37 -19.89
C ALA A 48 -17.36 -15.08 -18.89
N ASP A 49 -17.38 -15.74 -17.73
CA ASP A 49 -18.39 -15.50 -16.70
C ASP A 49 -18.14 -14.16 -15.99
N TYR A 50 -16.89 -13.76 -15.76
CA TYR A 50 -16.58 -12.44 -15.20
C TYR A 50 -17.03 -11.30 -16.14
N ALA A 51 -16.87 -11.48 -17.45
CA ALA A 51 -17.45 -10.58 -18.44
C ALA A 51 -18.98 -10.57 -18.35
N ALA A 52 -19.63 -11.74 -18.26
CA ALA A 52 -21.08 -11.83 -18.11
C ALA A 52 -21.60 -11.16 -16.81
N ILE A 53 -20.90 -11.31 -15.69
CA ILE A 53 -21.21 -10.65 -14.41
C ILE A 53 -21.10 -9.13 -14.55
N SER A 54 -19.99 -8.65 -15.11
CA SER A 54 -19.70 -7.23 -15.34
C SER A 54 -20.74 -6.59 -16.26
N ASP A 55 -21.14 -7.31 -17.32
CA ASP A 55 -22.03 -6.78 -18.34
C ASP A 55 -23.53 -6.96 -18.08
N ASN A 56 -23.91 -7.76 -17.08
CA ASN A 56 -25.30 -8.03 -16.70
C ASN A 56 -26.05 -6.74 -16.33
N SER A 57 -27.22 -6.52 -16.92
CA SER A 57 -28.01 -5.29 -16.75
C SER A 57 -28.48 -5.09 -15.32
N THR A 58 -28.88 -6.15 -14.62
CA THR A 58 -29.31 -6.09 -13.21
C THR A 58 -28.15 -5.70 -12.33
N ASN A 59 -26.97 -6.32 -12.53
CA ASN A 59 -25.75 -5.98 -11.82
C ASN A 59 -25.34 -4.51 -12.05
N LYS A 60 -25.42 -4.02 -13.29
CA LYS A 60 -25.18 -2.60 -13.59
C LYS A 60 -26.14 -1.68 -12.84
N SER A 61 -27.41 -2.04 -12.73
CA SER A 61 -28.38 -1.28 -11.94
C SER A 61 -28.07 -1.28 -10.44
N ILE A 62 -27.63 -2.40 -9.88
CA ILE A 62 -27.19 -2.50 -8.48
C ILE A 62 -25.96 -1.63 -8.25
N ALA A 63 -24.92 -1.80 -9.08
CA ALA A 63 -23.68 -1.06 -8.95
C ALA A 63 -23.88 0.46 -9.05
N LYS A 64 -24.78 0.91 -9.93
CA LYS A 64 -25.14 2.32 -10.04
C LYS A 64 -25.79 2.88 -8.78
N LYS A 65 -26.62 2.08 -8.11
CA LYS A 65 -27.26 2.47 -6.85
C LYS A 65 -26.24 2.53 -5.70
N GLU A 66 -25.25 1.65 -5.71
CA GLU A 66 -24.21 1.53 -4.68
C GLU A 66 -22.97 2.40 -4.94
N GLY A 67 -22.86 3.00 -6.13
CA GLY A 67 -21.69 3.80 -6.54
C GLY A 67 -20.46 2.97 -6.93
N THR A 68 -20.65 1.69 -7.24
CA THR A 68 -19.59 0.71 -7.51
C THR A 68 -19.42 0.39 -9.01
N ASP A 69 -20.02 1.19 -9.90
CA ASP A 69 -20.03 0.95 -11.37
C ASP A 69 -18.64 0.70 -11.96
N LYS A 70 -17.64 1.46 -11.50
CA LYS A 70 -16.25 1.33 -11.97
C LYS A 70 -15.63 0.01 -11.52
N ALA A 71 -15.91 -0.41 -10.29
CA ALA A 71 -15.40 -1.67 -9.75
C ALA A 71 -16.05 -2.86 -10.49
N LEU A 72 -17.38 -2.82 -10.71
CA LEU A 72 -18.08 -3.84 -11.49
C LEU A 72 -17.55 -3.92 -12.93
N ALA A 73 -17.30 -2.78 -13.57
CA ALA A 73 -16.77 -2.73 -14.93
C ALA A 73 -15.35 -3.33 -15.04
N ALA A 74 -14.55 -3.27 -13.97
CA ALA A 74 -13.20 -3.85 -13.92
C ALA A 74 -13.20 -5.38 -13.77
N VAL A 75 -14.27 -5.98 -13.22
CA VAL A 75 -14.35 -7.44 -12.99
C VAL A 75 -14.02 -8.26 -14.25
N LYS A 76 -14.44 -7.80 -15.43
CA LYS A 76 -14.18 -8.51 -16.70
C LYS A 76 -12.70 -8.53 -17.13
N THR A 77 -11.89 -7.59 -16.66
CA THR A 77 -10.45 -7.52 -16.94
C THR A 77 -9.62 -8.09 -15.81
N ASP A 78 -10.08 -7.86 -14.58
CA ASP A 78 -9.39 -8.24 -13.35
C ASP A 78 -9.59 -9.74 -13.02
N LEU A 79 -10.71 -10.31 -13.47
CA LEU A 79 -11.07 -11.74 -13.30
C LEU A 79 -11.18 -12.19 -11.84
N TYR A 80 -11.58 -11.28 -10.96
CA TYR A 80 -11.93 -11.58 -9.59
C TYR A 80 -13.10 -10.72 -9.10
N LEU A 81 -13.79 -11.20 -8.08
CA LEU A 81 -14.71 -10.40 -7.24
C LEU A 81 -13.97 -9.88 -6.00
N ASN A 82 -14.54 -8.91 -5.29
CA ASN A 82 -13.92 -8.32 -4.09
C ASN A 82 -15.02 -7.74 -3.18
N GLU A 83 -14.65 -7.12 -2.06
CA GLU A 83 -15.61 -6.54 -1.12
C GLU A 83 -16.51 -5.45 -1.75
N THR A 84 -16.02 -4.71 -2.75
CA THR A 84 -16.81 -3.68 -3.46
C THR A 84 -17.78 -4.28 -4.48
N VAL A 85 -17.48 -5.47 -5.00
CA VAL A 85 -18.35 -6.24 -5.91
C VAL A 85 -18.52 -7.65 -5.36
N PRO A 86 -19.22 -7.82 -4.22
CA PRO A 86 -19.21 -9.06 -3.48
C PRO A 86 -20.09 -10.11 -4.18
N GLY A 87 -19.63 -11.37 -4.17
CA GLY A 87 -20.35 -12.51 -4.74
C GLY A 87 -21.82 -12.59 -4.33
N PRO A 88 -22.19 -12.45 -3.04
CA PRO A 88 -23.57 -12.51 -2.58
C PRO A 88 -24.52 -11.54 -3.28
N THR A 89 -24.02 -10.37 -3.68
CA THR A 89 -24.80 -9.32 -4.35
C THR A 89 -24.86 -9.52 -5.86
N TYR A 90 -23.75 -9.89 -6.50
CA TYR A 90 -23.60 -9.82 -7.96
C TYR A 90 -23.73 -11.18 -8.68
N LEU A 91 -23.55 -12.31 -7.99
CA LEU A 91 -23.73 -13.64 -8.58
C LEU A 91 -25.20 -14.06 -8.78
N PRO A 92 -26.18 -13.65 -7.96
CA PRO A 92 -27.58 -14.00 -8.21
C PRO A 92 -28.10 -13.65 -9.61
N ALA A 93 -27.79 -12.45 -10.12
CA ALA A 93 -28.22 -12.05 -11.46
C ALA A 93 -27.51 -12.81 -12.58
N PHE A 94 -26.25 -13.18 -12.37
CA PHE A 94 -25.50 -14.04 -13.27
C PHE A 94 -26.09 -15.45 -13.31
N LEU A 95 -26.39 -16.04 -12.15
CA LEU A 95 -27.03 -17.35 -12.05
C LEU A 95 -28.43 -17.35 -12.67
N ALA A 96 -29.19 -16.27 -12.53
CA ALA A 96 -30.50 -16.12 -13.18
C ALA A 96 -30.40 -16.13 -14.71
N ALA A 97 -29.36 -15.51 -15.28
CA ALA A 97 -29.11 -15.53 -16.72
C ALA A 97 -28.60 -16.91 -17.20
N LYS A 98 -27.74 -17.56 -16.41
CA LYS A 98 -27.13 -18.85 -16.74
C LYS A 98 -28.10 -20.03 -16.61
N TYR A 99 -28.86 -20.07 -15.52
CA TYR A 99 -29.82 -21.11 -15.17
C TYR A 99 -31.25 -20.56 -15.25
N PHE A 100 -31.61 -19.99 -16.41
CA PHE A 100 -32.89 -19.29 -16.62
C PHE A 100 -34.12 -20.20 -16.56
N THR A 101 -33.93 -21.53 -16.58
CA THR A 101 -34.99 -22.54 -16.44
C THR A 101 -34.96 -23.25 -15.08
N ALA A 102 -34.19 -22.78 -14.10
CA ALA A 102 -34.13 -23.42 -12.79
C ALA A 102 -35.47 -23.31 -12.04
N ASP A 103 -35.87 -24.42 -11.43
CA ASP A 103 -37.07 -24.48 -10.59
C ASP A 103 -36.73 -24.41 -9.09
N GLU A 104 -37.76 -24.18 -8.27
CA GLU A 104 -37.67 -24.13 -6.80
C GLU A 104 -36.90 -25.32 -6.23
N GLY A 105 -36.06 -25.04 -5.22
CA GLY A 105 -35.20 -26.03 -4.61
C GLY A 105 -33.89 -26.27 -5.35
N SER A 106 -33.63 -25.59 -6.48
CA SER A 106 -32.30 -25.58 -7.10
C SER A 106 -31.25 -24.96 -6.18
N SER A 107 -30.01 -25.45 -6.25
CA SER A 107 -28.87 -24.89 -5.52
C SER A 107 -27.56 -25.06 -6.30
N VAL A 108 -26.72 -24.03 -6.30
CA VAL A 108 -25.41 -24.05 -6.95
C VAL A 108 -24.36 -23.56 -5.95
N LYS A 109 -23.27 -24.33 -5.79
CA LYS A 109 -22.07 -23.87 -5.11
C LYS A 109 -21.14 -23.24 -6.14
N VAL A 110 -20.93 -21.94 -6.07
CA VAL A 110 -20.09 -21.20 -7.01
C VAL A 110 -18.72 -20.99 -6.41
N THR A 111 -17.67 -21.45 -7.10
CA THR A 111 -16.27 -21.15 -6.79
C THR A 111 -15.77 -20.05 -7.73
N TYR A 112 -15.16 -19.00 -7.18
CA TYR A 112 -14.64 -17.88 -7.95
C TYR A 112 -13.39 -17.28 -7.28
N SER A 113 -12.58 -16.59 -8.07
CA SER A 113 -11.43 -15.85 -7.58
C SER A 113 -11.90 -14.59 -6.86
N TYR A 114 -11.51 -14.46 -5.61
CA TYR A 114 -11.83 -13.34 -4.74
C TYR A 114 -10.56 -12.61 -4.33
N ARG A 115 -10.53 -11.29 -4.51
CA ARG A 115 -9.43 -10.46 -4.05
C ARG A 115 -9.72 -9.90 -2.68
N GLU A 116 -8.99 -10.38 -1.69
CA GLU A 116 -9.04 -9.93 -0.32
C GLU A 116 -8.54 -8.49 -0.17
N ASN A 117 -8.96 -7.85 0.91
CA ASN A 117 -8.47 -6.53 1.28
C ASN A 117 -6.96 -6.55 1.53
N LYS A 118 -6.34 -5.38 1.42
CA LYS A 118 -4.94 -5.22 1.81
C LYS A 118 -4.81 -5.53 3.30
N SER A 119 -3.70 -6.13 3.71
CA SER A 119 -3.36 -6.24 5.13
C SER A 119 -3.32 -4.85 5.77
N GLU A 120 -3.46 -4.77 7.09
CA GLU A 120 -3.31 -3.49 7.82
C GLU A 120 -1.95 -2.84 7.51
N LEU A 121 -0.89 -3.67 7.47
CA LEU A 121 0.46 -3.24 7.12
C LEU A 121 0.50 -2.66 5.70
N LEU A 122 0.08 -3.40 4.67
CA LEU A 122 0.11 -2.89 3.29
C LEU A 122 -0.79 -1.66 3.11
N SER A 123 -1.92 -1.58 3.82
CA SER A 123 -2.82 -0.43 3.80
C SER A 123 -2.13 0.83 4.31
N ALA A 124 -1.40 0.75 5.42
CA ALA A 124 -0.65 1.87 6.00
C ALA A 124 0.41 2.44 5.04
N TYR A 125 0.94 1.61 4.13
CA TYR A 125 1.96 2.03 3.14
C TYR A 125 1.39 2.14 1.72
N SER A 126 0.06 2.24 1.56
CA SER A 126 -0.56 2.26 0.23
C SER A 126 -0.55 3.64 -0.45
N SER A 127 -0.28 4.71 0.30
CA SER A 127 -0.19 6.08 -0.19
C SER A 127 1.10 6.74 0.32
N ILE A 128 2.15 6.69 -0.51
CA ILE A 128 3.48 7.16 -0.13
C ILE A 128 3.80 8.44 -0.88
N LYS A 129 3.91 9.55 -0.16
CA LYS A 129 4.31 10.85 -0.69
C LYS A 129 5.80 10.84 -1.04
N SER A 130 6.21 11.68 -2.00
CA SER A 130 7.62 11.88 -2.33
C SER A 130 8.10 13.22 -1.78
N TYR A 131 9.33 13.25 -1.26
CA TYR A 131 9.99 14.49 -0.88
C TYR A 131 11.45 14.48 -1.34
N LYS A 132 11.89 15.53 -2.03
CA LYS A 132 13.29 15.71 -2.43
C LYS A 132 13.89 16.82 -1.58
N ALA A 133 14.84 16.48 -0.71
CA ALA A 133 15.46 17.44 0.20
C ALA A 133 16.33 18.45 -0.55
N GLY A 134 16.09 19.74 -0.32
CA GLY A 134 16.82 20.87 -0.88
C GLY A 134 17.77 21.53 0.12
N ASN A 135 18.46 22.60 -0.29
CA ASN A 135 19.48 23.25 0.53
C ASN A 135 18.96 23.76 1.89
N LYS A 136 17.72 24.29 1.91
CA LYS A 136 17.07 24.77 3.15
C LYS A 136 16.85 23.65 4.17
N ASP A 137 16.59 22.43 3.70
CA ASP A 137 16.35 21.27 4.56
C ASP A 137 17.63 20.81 5.23
N TYR A 138 18.73 20.72 4.48
CA TYR A 138 20.02 20.39 5.06
C TYR A 138 20.50 21.46 6.04
N ARG A 139 20.26 22.75 5.76
CA ARG A 139 20.56 23.84 6.69
C ARG A 139 19.78 23.66 8.01
N ALA A 140 18.49 23.32 7.93
CA ALA A 140 17.69 23.05 9.12
C ALA A 140 18.23 21.83 9.91
N ALA A 141 18.56 20.73 9.22
CA ALA A 141 19.08 19.51 9.85
C ALA A 141 20.47 19.71 10.49
N HIS A 142 21.38 20.44 9.85
CA HIS A 142 22.73 20.70 10.37
C HIS A 142 22.82 21.87 11.37
N GLY A 143 21.81 22.74 11.34
CA GLY A 143 21.77 24.02 12.05
C GLY A 143 22.23 25.18 11.17
N ASN A 144 21.66 26.38 11.41
CA ASN A 144 21.73 27.53 10.50
C ASN A 144 23.13 28.06 10.13
N ALA A 145 24.18 27.65 10.84
CA ALA A 145 25.57 28.05 10.58
C ALA A 145 26.34 27.05 9.69
N LYS A 146 25.76 25.88 9.39
CA LYS A 146 26.36 24.81 8.59
C LYS A 146 25.60 24.62 7.30
N PHE A 147 26.34 24.46 6.21
CA PHE A 147 25.80 24.55 4.86
C PHE A 147 26.30 23.41 3.99
N VAL A 148 25.95 22.20 4.40
CA VAL A 148 26.37 20.96 3.75
C VAL A 148 25.16 20.35 3.04
N PRO A 149 25.15 20.22 1.69
CA PRO A 149 24.00 19.73 0.91
C PRO A 149 23.76 18.22 1.03
N TYR A 150 24.25 17.58 2.09
CA TYR A 150 24.14 16.13 2.30
C TYR A 150 24.21 15.75 3.78
N LEU A 151 23.75 14.55 4.08
CA LEU A 151 24.03 13.86 5.34
C LEU A 151 25.25 12.93 5.18
N ASN A 152 25.91 12.61 6.28
CA ASN A 152 27.04 11.68 6.33
C ASN A 152 26.87 10.69 7.48
N GLU A 153 27.86 9.85 7.75
CA GLU A 153 27.76 8.82 8.79
C GLU A 153 27.42 9.40 10.18
N ASN A 154 27.89 10.61 10.47
CA ASN A 154 27.64 11.31 11.74
C ASN A 154 26.25 11.97 11.81
N THR A 155 25.56 12.13 10.68
CA THR A 155 24.29 12.87 10.57
C THR A 155 23.17 12.08 9.90
N LYS A 156 23.39 10.81 9.56
CA LYS A 156 22.40 9.94 8.89
C LYS A 156 21.11 9.74 9.67
N ASN A 157 21.14 9.91 11.00
CA ASN A 157 19.95 9.84 11.84
C ASN A 157 19.02 11.06 11.70
N LYS A 158 19.44 12.09 10.96
CA LYS A 158 18.70 13.35 10.77
C LYS A 158 17.81 13.39 9.53
N VAL A 159 17.55 12.26 8.87
CA VAL A 159 16.69 12.25 7.67
C VAL A 159 15.28 12.82 7.97
N ALA A 160 14.76 12.59 9.18
CA ALA A 160 13.50 13.19 9.63
C ALA A 160 13.57 14.73 9.69
N ASP A 161 14.71 15.30 10.07
CA ASP A 161 14.89 16.74 10.18
C ASP A 161 14.87 17.42 8.80
N LEU A 162 15.11 16.67 7.71
CA LEU A 162 15.01 17.19 6.35
C LEU A 162 13.55 17.51 5.92
N LEU A 163 12.57 16.99 6.65
CA LEU A 163 11.14 17.18 6.31
C LEU A 163 10.56 18.47 6.87
N ILE A 164 11.28 19.17 7.76
CA ILE A 164 10.77 20.31 8.55
C ILE A 164 10.19 21.42 7.67
N ASN A 165 10.86 21.79 6.56
CA ASN A 165 10.37 22.87 5.69
C ASN A 165 9.33 22.40 4.67
N GLY A 166 9.28 21.09 4.38
CA GLY A 166 8.36 20.50 3.40
C GLY A 166 7.00 20.12 3.99
N TYR A 167 6.94 19.92 5.30
CA TYR A 167 5.78 19.44 6.03
C TYR A 167 5.60 20.24 7.33
N GLU A 168 5.04 21.44 7.21
CA GLU A 168 4.72 22.29 8.37
C GLU A 168 3.55 21.71 9.19
N GLU A 169 2.59 21.05 8.52
CA GLU A 169 1.40 20.43 9.12
C GLU A 169 1.18 18.99 8.62
N PRO A 170 2.02 18.02 9.01
CA PRO A 170 1.83 16.62 8.62
C PRO A 170 0.65 15.97 9.37
N GLU A 171 -0.01 15.03 8.70
CA GLU A 171 -1.12 14.27 9.28
C GLU A 171 -0.64 12.93 9.86
N GLU A 172 -1.25 12.47 10.96
CA GLU A 172 -0.95 11.14 11.51
C GLU A 172 -1.18 10.06 10.44
N GLY A 173 -0.20 9.18 10.27
CA GLY A 173 -0.21 8.16 9.22
C GLY A 173 0.40 8.62 7.89
N ASP A 174 0.85 9.88 7.77
CA ASP A 174 1.61 10.30 6.59
C ASP A 174 2.87 9.48 6.42
N VAL A 175 3.06 8.93 5.22
CA VAL A 175 4.24 8.18 4.81
C VAL A 175 4.96 8.93 3.69
N VAL A 176 6.25 9.21 3.88
CA VAL A 176 7.07 9.99 2.94
C VAL A 176 8.34 9.23 2.58
N LEU A 177 8.54 8.99 1.29
CA LEU A 177 9.83 8.57 0.75
C LEU A 177 10.69 9.81 0.54
N VAL A 178 11.77 9.92 1.31
CA VAL A 178 12.72 11.02 1.30
C VAL A 178 13.85 10.70 0.35
N GLU A 179 13.96 11.44 -0.75
CA GLU A 179 15.14 11.49 -1.61
C GLU A 179 16.08 12.57 -1.07
N TYR A 180 17.26 12.14 -0.62
CA TYR A 180 18.28 13.02 -0.05
C TYR A 180 19.66 12.66 -0.60
N ARG A 181 20.65 13.49 -0.25
CA ARG A 181 22.06 13.32 -0.61
C ARG A 181 22.81 12.78 0.60
N TYR A 182 23.65 11.79 0.36
CA TYR A 182 24.42 11.13 1.39
C TYR A 182 25.85 10.87 0.92
N ASN A 183 26.82 11.12 1.81
CA ASN A 183 28.21 10.75 1.61
C ASN A 183 28.79 10.17 2.90
N ALA A 184 28.98 8.85 2.94
CA ALA A 184 29.52 8.15 4.12
C ALA A 184 30.98 8.49 4.44
N GLN A 185 31.76 8.88 3.42
CA GLN A 185 33.22 9.04 3.52
C GLN A 185 33.65 10.48 3.77
N SER A 186 32.80 11.46 3.44
CA SER A 186 33.12 12.87 3.56
C SER A 186 32.72 13.45 4.91
N ASN A 187 33.68 14.15 5.52
CA ASN A 187 33.45 15.07 6.63
C ASN A 187 33.63 16.54 6.19
N ASN A 188 33.66 16.81 4.88
CA ASN A 188 33.76 18.17 4.39
C ASN A 188 32.56 18.97 4.89
N THR A 189 32.83 20.13 5.44
CA THR A 189 31.82 21.08 5.89
C THR A 189 32.07 22.43 5.23
N LEU A 190 30.97 23.08 4.87
CA LEU A 190 30.95 24.50 4.55
C LEU A 190 30.32 25.20 5.77
N GLU A 191 31.12 25.99 6.47
CA GLU A 191 30.69 26.68 7.69
C GLU A 191 30.69 28.18 7.44
N THR A 192 29.53 28.82 7.64
CA THR A 192 29.36 30.28 7.49
C THR A 192 30.01 30.85 6.21
N PRO A 193 29.72 30.31 5.01
CA PRO A 193 30.24 30.87 3.78
C PRO A 193 29.69 32.28 3.56
N GLN A 194 30.48 33.13 2.92
CA GLN A 194 29.99 34.40 2.40
C GLN A 194 29.08 34.20 1.18
N LEU A 195 29.28 33.12 0.43
CA LEU A 195 28.48 32.76 -0.74
C LEU A 195 28.56 31.26 -0.98
N TRP A 196 27.42 30.65 -1.36
CA TRP A 196 27.36 29.29 -1.84
C TRP A 196 26.24 29.12 -2.87
N GLU A 197 26.58 28.58 -4.04
CA GLU A 197 25.63 28.31 -5.11
C GLU A 197 25.96 26.98 -5.79
N ASN A 198 25.02 26.04 -5.74
CA ASN A 198 25.09 24.70 -6.35
C ASN A 198 23.99 24.45 -7.39
N PHE A 199 23.18 25.45 -7.71
CA PHE A 199 22.15 25.47 -8.74
C PHE A 199 21.01 24.45 -8.60
N GLU A 200 20.95 23.70 -7.49
CA GLU A 200 19.95 22.63 -7.23
C GLU A 200 18.54 23.19 -7.00
N ASP A 201 18.41 24.44 -6.56
CA ASP A 201 17.12 25.08 -6.28
C ASP A 201 16.51 25.83 -7.49
N LEU A 202 17.11 25.69 -8.68
CA LEU A 202 16.70 26.39 -9.91
C LEU A 202 15.95 25.48 -10.89
N GLY A 203 15.03 26.05 -11.68
CA GLY A 203 14.43 25.35 -12.82
C GLY A 203 15.40 25.25 -14.00
N THR A 204 15.40 24.13 -14.72
CA THR A 204 16.22 23.97 -15.93
C THR A 204 15.75 24.88 -17.07
N GLY A 205 16.68 25.45 -17.83
CA GLY A 205 16.39 26.37 -18.93
C GLY A 205 17.37 27.53 -18.98
N ASN A 206 17.02 28.58 -19.73
CA ASN A 206 17.84 29.79 -19.77
C ASN A 206 17.84 30.48 -18.40
N LEU A 207 19.02 30.89 -17.93
CA LEU A 207 19.17 31.61 -16.68
C LEU A 207 18.72 33.06 -16.88
N THR A 208 17.50 33.35 -16.46
CA THR A 208 16.92 34.70 -16.53
C THR A 208 17.19 35.52 -15.27
N ARG A 209 17.39 34.84 -14.13
CA ARG A 209 17.65 35.43 -12.83
C ARG A 209 18.34 34.42 -11.94
N LEU A 210 19.32 34.87 -11.16
CA LEU A 210 19.96 34.09 -10.11
C LEU A 210 20.04 34.95 -8.85
N LYS A 211 19.49 34.45 -7.75
CA LYS A 211 19.50 35.12 -6.45
C LYS A 211 20.48 34.41 -5.54
N ASP A 212 21.23 35.18 -4.78
CA ASP A 212 21.96 34.64 -3.64
C ASP A 212 20.98 34.19 -2.56
N TRP A 213 21.15 32.94 -2.15
CA TRP A 213 20.30 32.20 -1.23
C TRP A 213 20.17 32.79 0.18
N GLU A 214 21.14 33.57 0.67
CA GLU A 214 21.11 34.17 2.01
C GLU A 214 20.82 35.67 1.98
N SER A 215 21.50 36.42 1.12
CA SER A 215 21.33 37.88 1.03
C SER A 215 20.13 38.31 0.19
N GLU A 216 19.53 37.40 -0.59
CA GLU A 216 18.46 37.66 -1.56
C GLU A 216 18.85 38.66 -2.67
N LYS A 217 20.13 39.05 -2.74
CA LYS A 217 20.66 39.93 -3.78
C LYS A 217 20.78 39.16 -5.11
N ASP A 218 20.50 39.85 -6.20
CA ASP A 218 20.64 39.26 -7.53
C ASP A 218 22.11 39.21 -7.96
N TRP A 219 22.51 38.06 -8.52
CA TRP A 219 23.71 37.98 -9.34
C TRP A 219 23.48 38.76 -10.63
N PHE A 220 24.52 39.41 -11.13
CA PHE A 220 24.47 40.02 -12.44
C PHE A 220 24.74 38.98 -13.52
N VAL A 221 23.81 38.81 -14.45
CA VAL A 221 23.94 37.87 -15.56
C VAL A 221 23.73 38.63 -16.86
N SER A 222 24.68 38.53 -17.79
CA SER A 222 24.56 39.10 -19.12
C SER A 222 25.08 38.13 -20.18
N SER A 223 24.53 38.21 -21.39
CA SER A 223 24.98 37.43 -22.54
C SER A 223 24.69 38.16 -23.84
N THR A 224 25.64 38.13 -24.77
CA THR A 224 25.54 38.64 -26.14
C THR A 224 25.92 37.53 -27.13
N GLY A 225 25.63 37.71 -28.43
CA GLY A 225 26.05 36.75 -29.46
C GLY A 225 25.12 35.54 -29.65
N GLY A 226 23.85 35.63 -29.25
CA GLY A 226 22.80 34.66 -29.64
C GLY A 226 22.69 33.41 -28.76
N THR A 227 23.35 33.37 -27.60
CA THR A 227 23.20 32.30 -26.59
C THR A 227 23.25 32.88 -25.17
N GLN A 228 22.89 32.08 -24.17
CA GLN A 228 22.71 32.50 -22.77
C GLN A 228 23.26 31.43 -21.82
N TRP A 229 23.57 31.82 -20.58
CA TRP A 229 23.77 30.86 -19.48
C TRP A 229 22.50 30.02 -19.30
N LYS A 230 22.67 28.72 -19.06
CA LYS A 230 21.55 27.78 -18.91
C LYS A 230 21.74 26.90 -17.70
N VAL A 231 20.71 26.76 -16.89
CA VAL A 231 20.63 25.71 -15.87
C VAL A 231 20.30 24.40 -16.58
N THR A 232 21.17 23.40 -16.43
CA THR A 232 21.02 22.07 -17.01
C THR A 232 21.06 21.03 -15.90
N ALA A 233 20.43 19.87 -16.11
CA ALA A 233 20.43 18.75 -15.18
C ALA A 233 20.92 17.47 -15.86
N TYR A 234 21.84 16.74 -15.22
CA TYR A 234 22.28 15.42 -15.68
C TYR A 234 22.73 14.57 -14.49
N ASN A 235 22.43 13.27 -14.49
CA ASN A 235 22.79 12.34 -13.40
C ASN A 235 22.45 12.85 -11.99
N ASN A 236 21.25 13.43 -11.84
CA ASN A 236 20.79 14.05 -10.60
C ASN A 236 21.74 15.14 -10.09
N ASN A 237 22.35 15.92 -10.97
CA ASN A 237 23.10 17.13 -10.61
C ASN A 237 22.65 18.28 -11.50
N GLN A 238 22.37 19.42 -10.90
CA GLN A 238 22.06 20.67 -11.60
C GLN A 238 23.27 21.59 -11.57
N TYR A 239 23.49 22.28 -12.68
CA TYR A 239 24.66 23.14 -12.85
C TYR A 239 24.38 24.20 -13.91
N ILE A 240 25.20 25.24 -13.93
CA ILE A 240 25.13 26.26 -14.98
C ILE A 240 26.04 25.88 -16.15
N GLN A 241 25.57 26.10 -17.38
CA GLN A 241 26.28 25.77 -18.61
C GLN A 241 26.28 26.93 -19.61
N TYR A 242 27.39 27.09 -20.33
CA TYR A 242 27.48 27.98 -21.49
C TYR A 242 28.28 27.34 -22.64
N SER A 243 27.91 27.63 -23.88
CA SER A 243 28.65 27.26 -25.09
C SER A 243 28.31 28.20 -26.24
N ALA A 244 29.33 28.61 -27.01
CA ALA A 244 29.19 29.29 -28.30
C ALA A 244 28.98 28.31 -29.48
N TYR A 245 28.84 27.01 -29.22
CA TYR A 245 28.60 26.04 -30.30
C TYR A 245 27.34 26.39 -31.10
N LYS A 246 27.49 26.46 -32.42
CA LYS A 246 26.45 26.83 -33.40
C LYS A 246 25.95 28.28 -33.34
N THR A 247 26.64 29.18 -32.66
CA THR A 247 26.34 30.62 -32.78
C THR A 247 26.94 31.21 -34.07
N GLU A 248 26.42 32.35 -34.51
CA GLU A 248 26.80 32.99 -35.78
C GLU A 248 27.99 33.96 -35.66
N GLY A 249 28.69 33.97 -34.51
CA GLY A 249 29.84 34.84 -34.29
C GLY A 249 30.29 34.84 -32.83
N GLU A 250 30.92 35.94 -32.43
CA GLU A 250 31.40 36.15 -31.06
C GLU A 250 30.25 36.16 -30.05
N CYS A 251 30.46 35.45 -28.94
CA CYS A 251 29.58 35.43 -27.78
C CYS A 251 30.37 35.85 -26.55
N GLU A 252 29.84 36.82 -25.82
CA GLU A 252 30.37 37.24 -24.52
C GLU A 252 29.27 37.07 -23.47
N ALA A 253 29.60 36.44 -22.35
CA ALA A 253 28.68 36.32 -21.23
C ALA A 253 29.39 36.50 -19.90
N TRP A 254 28.70 37.14 -18.97
CA TRP A 254 29.18 37.41 -17.63
C TRP A 254 28.17 36.88 -16.63
N MET A 255 28.66 36.18 -15.61
CA MET A 255 27.91 35.83 -14.42
C MET A 255 28.71 36.30 -13.21
N VAL A 256 28.20 37.31 -12.51
CA VAL A 256 28.91 38.02 -11.44
C VAL A 256 28.14 37.85 -10.14
N THR A 257 28.85 37.48 -9.07
CA THR A 257 28.29 37.39 -7.72
C THR A 257 27.72 38.74 -7.28
N PRO A 258 26.81 38.77 -6.29
CA PRO A 258 26.47 40.00 -5.59
C PRO A 258 27.67 40.60 -4.83
N GLU A 259 27.51 41.84 -4.37
CA GLU A 259 28.49 42.49 -3.49
C GLU A 259 28.62 41.73 -2.18
N MET A 260 29.86 41.35 -1.85
CA MET A 260 30.20 40.63 -0.63
C MET A 260 31.44 41.23 0.04
N THR A 261 31.45 41.23 1.38
CA THR A 261 32.63 41.63 2.16
C THR A 261 33.41 40.39 2.55
N VAL A 262 34.65 40.25 2.08
CA VAL A 262 35.45 39.03 2.29
C VAL A 262 36.43 39.21 3.46
N GLY A 263 36.63 38.15 4.23
CA GLY A 263 37.62 38.07 5.30
C GLY A 263 39.03 37.77 4.78
N ALA A 264 40.04 38.00 5.63
CA ALA A 264 41.44 37.72 5.29
C ALA A 264 41.73 36.22 5.08
N ASP A 265 40.94 35.35 5.71
CA ASP A 265 41.08 33.89 5.58
C ASP A 265 40.15 33.29 4.52
N ASP A 266 39.33 34.11 3.86
CA ASP A 266 38.37 33.61 2.87
C ASP A 266 39.08 33.12 1.61
N LYS A 267 38.48 32.11 0.98
CA LYS A 267 38.92 31.54 -0.29
C LYS A 267 37.73 31.43 -1.24
N LEU A 268 37.99 31.57 -2.54
CA LEU A 268 37.05 31.25 -3.63
C LEU A 268 37.35 29.85 -4.17
N SER A 269 36.31 29.06 -4.45
CA SER A 269 36.40 27.79 -5.17
C SER A 269 35.13 27.52 -5.97
N PHE A 270 35.23 26.64 -6.96
CA PHE A 270 34.11 26.13 -7.75
C PHE A 270 34.50 24.79 -8.39
N ASP A 271 33.50 24.03 -8.80
CA ASP A 271 33.68 22.83 -9.62
C ASP A 271 33.44 23.17 -11.09
N VAL A 272 34.20 22.52 -11.97
CA VAL A 272 34.07 22.71 -13.42
C VAL A 272 34.09 21.37 -14.14
N CYS A 273 33.21 21.24 -15.12
CA CYS A 273 33.23 20.18 -16.13
C CYS A 273 33.36 20.81 -17.52
N VAL A 274 34.22 20.22 -18.35
CA VAL A 274 34.49 20.68 -19.70
C VAL A 274 33.94 19.68 -20.70
N GLY A 275 33.24 20.22 -21.71
CA GLY A 275 32.68 19.44 -22.81
C GLY A 275 33.16 19.96 -24.15
N ASN A 276 33.54 19.04 -25.04
CA ASN A 276 33.99 19.32 -26.40
C ASN A 276 35.02 20.44 -26.46
N TRP A 277 36.11 20.30 -25.70
CA TRP A 277 37.14 21.33 -25.60
C TRP A 277 37.73 21.65 -26.98
N ASN A 278 37.77 22.94 -27.31
CA ASN A 278 38.34 23.43 -28.56
C ASN A 278 39.12 24.74 -28.42
N ALA A 279 38.82 25.56 -27.42
CA ALA A 279 39.54 26.78 -27.08
C ALA A 279 39.30 27.15 -25.61
N ASP A 280 40.18 27.94 -25.02
CA ASP A 280 39.96 28.49 -23.69
C ASP A 280 38.98 29.66 -23.79
N CYS A 281 37.75 29.42 -23.34
CA CYS A 281 36.66 30.42 -23.41
C CYS A 281 36.21 30.91 -22.03
N LEU A 282 36.56 30.23 -20.93
CA LEU A 282 36.14 30.61 -19.57
C LEU A 282 37.29 31.28 -18.82
N THR A 283 37.01 32.41 -18.19
CA THR A 283 37.93 33.16 -17.33
C THR A 283 37.22 33.58 -16.05
N VAL A 284 37.99 33.80 -14.98
CA VAL A 284 37.51 34.19 -13.66
C VAL A 284 38.15 35.52 -13.26
N TRP A 285 37.34 36.49 -12.86
CA TRP A 285 37.77 37.85 -12.57
C TRP A 285 37.26 38.31 -11.21
N ILE A 286 37.94 39.28 -10.60
CA ILE A 286 37.51 39.94 -9.36
C ILE A 286 37.55 41.47 -9.50
N SER A 287 36.59 42.14 -8.87
CA SER A 287 36.43 43.60 -8.88
C SER A 287 36.07 44.12 -7.48
N GLU A 288 36.56 45.31 -7.12
CA GLU A 288 36.19 46.04 -5.89
C GLU A 288 35.17 47.18 -6.16
N ASP A 289 34.97 47.56 -7.42
CA ASP A 289 34.24 48.76 -7.86
C ASP A 289 33.08 48.50 -8.84
N PHE A 290 32.67 47.23 -9.02
CA PHE A 290 31.53 46.90 -9.87
C PHE A 290 30.22 47.45 -9.30
N ASP A 291 29.42 48.14 -10.13
CA ASP A 291 28.20 48.82 -9.73
C ASP A 291 26.95 47.92 -9.71
N GLY A 292 27.12 46.62 -10.02
CA GLY A 292 26.04 45.65 -10.15
C GLY A 292 25.27 45.72 -11.47
N LYS A 293 25.68 46.57 -12.43
CA LYS A 293 24.89 46.86 -13.64
C LYS A 293 25.68 46.84 -14.94
N ASP A 294 26.90 47.38 -14.97
CA ASP A 294 27.68 47.54 -16.20
C ASP A 294 29.13 47.09 -16.02
N VAL A 295 29.42 45.88 -16.50
CA VAL A 295 30.75 45.26 -16.39
C VAL A 295 31.85 46.08 -17.07
N LYS A 296 31.52 47.00 -17.97
CA LYS A 296 32.51 47.84 -18.69
C LYS A 296 33.01 49.03 -17.87
N LYS A 297 32.31 49.40 -16.79
CA LYS A 297 32.68 50.54 -15.92
C LYS A 297 33.54 50.15 -14.74
N ALA A 298 33.65 48.85 -14.48
CA ALA A 298 34.37 48.30 -13.35
C ALA A 298 35.81 47.95 -13.72
N THR A 299 36.67 47.92 -12.70
CA THR A 299 38.06 47.50 -12.81
C THR A 299 38.14 46.02 -12.44
N TRP A 300 38.58 45.20 -13.40
CA TRP A 300 38.69 43.75 -13.24
C TRP A 300 40.13 43.28 -13.15
N THR A 301 40.42 42.43 -12.16
CA THR A 301 41.67 41.67 -12.06
C THR A 301 41.43 40.24 -12.52
N ASP A 302 42.21 39.76 -13.50
CA ASP A 302 42.16 38.36 -13.95
C ASP A 302 42.78 37.46 -12.90
N ILE A 303 42.02 36.49 -12.41
CA ILE A 303 42.48 35.49 -11.44
C ILE A 303 42.40 34.06 -12.02
N THR A 304 42.18 33.92 -13.33
CA THR A 304 41.98 32.63 -14.00
C THR A 304 43.15 31.67 -13.78
N SER A 305 44.39 32.17 -13.78
CA SER A 305 45.59 31.34 -13.62
C SER A 305 45.72 30.66 -12.26
N HIS A 306 44.90 31.03 -11.28
CA HIS A 306 44.84 30.36 -9.98
C HIS A 306 43.99 29.10 -9.99
N PHE A 307 43.24 28.86 -11.07
CA PHE A 307 42.34 27.72 -11.20
C PHE A 307 42.84 26.74 -12.26
N THR A 308 42.57 25.46 -12.03
CA THR A 308 42.81 24.38 -12.99
C THR A 308 41.52 24.13 -13.77
N ILE A 309 41.40 24.78 -14.93
CA ILE A 309 40.29 24.55 -15.85
C ILE A 309 40.73 23.52 -16.91
N PRO A 310 40.06 22.36 -17.04
CA PRO A 310 40.50 21.31 -17.96
C PRO A 310 40.53 21.73 -19.43
N SER A 311 41.51 21.21 -20.18
CA SER A 311 41.61 21.34 -21.64
C SER A 311 41.22 20.06 -22.40
N ALA A 312 40.37 19.24 -21.78
CA ALA A 312 39.90 17.96 -22.29
C ALA A 312 38.51 17.61 -21.72
N PRO A 313 37.75 16.71 -22.36
CA PRO A 313 38.03 16.03 -23.63
C PRO A 313 37.65 16.88 -24.85
N ALA A 314 38.35 16.67 -25.98
CA ALA A 314 38.03 17.32 -27.25
C ALA A 314 36.68 16.89 -27.83
N LYS A 315 36.15 15.73 -27.40
CA LYS A 315 34.83 15.21 -27.80
C LYS A 315 34.14 14.60 -26.59
N GLY A 316 32.86 14.90 -26.44
CA GLY A 316 32.06 14.46 -25.29
C GLY A 316 32.26 15.36 -24.07
N TYR A 317 31.96 14.84 -22.90
CA TYR A 317 32.03 15.56 -21.62
C TYR A 317 32.99 14.87 -20.67
N GLY A 318 33.72 15.67 -19.89
CA GLY A 318 34.47 15.18 -18.74
C GLY A 318 33.57 14.90 -17.53
N SER A 319 34.20 14.86 -16.36
CA SER A 319 33.52 14.80 -15.07
C SER A 319 33.74 16.12 -14.32
N PHE A 320 32.81 16.47 -13.43
CA PHE A 320 33.04 17.58 -12.50
C PHE A 320 34.24 17.30 -11.61
N ALA A 321 35.08 18.31 -11.46
CA ALA A 321 36.18 18.33 -10.51
C ALA A 321 36.37 19.76 -9.99
N SER A 322 36.94 19.89 -8.80
CA SER A 322 37.31 21.19 -8.26
C SER A 322 38.32 21.89 -9.17
N ALA A 323 38.06 23.16 -9.46
CA ALA A 323 38.99 24.03 -10.17
C ALA A 323 40.14 24.51 -9.26
N GLY A 324 40.15 24.13 -7.97
CA GLY A 324 41.11 24.61 -6.97
C GLY A 324 40.57 25.80 -6.16
N THR A 325 41.47 26.46 -5.43
CA THR A 325 41.11 27.58 -4.54
C THR A 325 41.94 28.83 -4.83
N PHE A 326 41.33 30.00 -4.68
CA PHE A 326 41.99 31.30 -4.72
C PHE A 326 41.86 32.00 -3.36
N PRO A 327 42.97 32.30 -2.65
CA PRO A 327 42.92 33.02 -1.38
C PRO A 327 42.55 34.49 -1.60
N LEU A 328 41.58 34.99 -0.82
CA LEU A 328 41.07 36.35 -0.89
C LEU A 328 41.72 37.30 0.11
N ALA A 329 42.80 36.86 0.78
CA ALA A 329 43.49 37.60 1.83
C ALA A 329 43.84 39.06 1.47
N GLN A 330 44.23 39.31 0.22
CA GLN A 330 44.56 40.66 -0.27
C GLN A 330 43.35 41.63 -0.31
N TYR A 331 42.15 41.08 -0.32
CA TYR A 331 40.87 41.80 -0.31
C TYR A 331 40.21 41.79 1.08
N GLY A 332 40.87 41.28 2.11
CA GLY A 332 40.31 41.17 3.46
C GLY A 332 39.75 42.49 3.99
N GLY A 333 38.49 42.45 4.43
CA GLY A 333 37.73 43.61 4.91
C GLY A 333 37.13 44.49 3.81
N ARG A 334 37.35 44.17 2.53
CA ARG A 334 36.86 44.96 1.39
C ARG A 334 35.66 44.30 0.75
N LYS A 335 34.91 45.13 0.01
CA LYS A 335 33.78 44.70 -0.82
C LYS A 335 34.32 44.24 -2.17
N VAL A 336 33.91 43.04 -2.59
CA VAL A 336 34.34 42.44 -3.85
C VAL A 336 33.17 41.82 -4.61
N PHE A 337 33.43 41.55 -5.89
CA PHE A 337 32.57 40.82 -6.81
C PHE A 337 33.43 39.85 -7.60
N VAL A 338 32.99 38.60 -7.74
CA VAL A 338 33.65 37.58 -8.55
C VAL A 338 32.84 37.35 -9.82
N ALA A 339 33.51 37.31 -10.97
CA ALA A 339 32.88 37.12 -12.26
C ALA A 339 33.40 35.87 -12.97
N PHE A 340 32.49 35.06 -13.46
CA PHE A 340 32.74 34.03 -14.47
C PHE A 340 32.41 34.63 -15.84
N LYS A 341 33.44 34.80 -16.67
CA LYS A 341 33.32 35.36 -18.00
C LYS A 341 33.54 34.29 -19.06
N TYR A 342 32.57 34.11 -19.93
CA TYR A 342 32.70 33.33 -21.16
C TYR A 342 32.96 34.27 -22.35
N LEU A 343 33.99 33.97 -23.14
CA LEU A 343 34.25 34.60 -24.42
C LEU A 343 34.55 33.54 -25.48
N GLY A 344 33.63 33.33 -26.41
CA GLY A 344 33.75 32.34 -27.48
C GLY A 344 33.29 32.88 -28.82
N ASP A 345 33.37 32.06 -29.86
CA ASP A 345 33.00 32.43 -31.21
C ASP A 345 32.64 31.18 -32.02
N GLY A 346 31.38 31.09 -32.43
CA GLY A 346 30.86 29.96 -33.21
C GLY A 346 31.50 29.83 -34.59
N VAL A 347 31.78 30.95 -35.26
CA VAL A 347 32.38 31.01 -36.61
C VAL A 347 33.85 30.64 -36.57
N ASN A 348 34.58 31.16 -35.58
CA ASN A 348 35.99 30.85 -35.37
C ASN A 348 36.23 29.59 -34.53
N LYS A 349 35.16 28.80 -34.28
CA LYS A 349 35.16 27.52 -33.55
C LYS A 349 35.61 27.61 -32.09
N LYS A 350 35.71 28.78 -31.46
CA LYS A 350 35.99 28.91 -30.02
C LYS A 350 34.74 28.56 -29.19
N THR A 351 34.44 27.27 -29.08
CA THR A 351 33.09 26.77 -28.73
C THR A 351 33.06 25.76 -27.58
N THR A 352 34.12 25.69 -26.77
CA THR A 352 34.17 24.83 -25.59
C THR A 352 32.93 25.03 -24.72
N THR A 353 32.32 23.94 -24.28
CA THR A 353 31.23 23.98 -23.31
C THR A 353 31.82 23.93 -21.91
N TYR A 354 31.46 24.91 -21.08
CA TYR A 354 31.79 24.89 -19.65
C TYR A 354 30.53 24.69 -18.84
N GLN A 355 30.63 23.79 -17.87
CA GLN A 355 29.64 23.55 -16.83
C GLN A 355 30.29 23.95 -15.49
N ILE A 356 29.63 24.81 -14.72
CA ILE A 356 30.12 25.35 -13.45
C ILE A 356 29.14 24.97 -12.35
N ASP A 357 29.67 24.56 -11.21
CA ASP A 357 28.90 24.12 -10.06
C ASP A 357 29.63 24.45 -8.74
N ASN A 358 28.94 24.34 -7.60
CA ASN A 358 29.48 24.52 -6.25
C ASN A 358 30.36 25.77 -6.08
N VAL A 359 29.87 26.94 -6.53
CA VAL A 359 30.59 28.20 -6.31
C VAL A 359 30.54 28.51 -4.82
N MET A 360 31.71 28.56 -4.17
CA MET A 360 31.85 28.72 -2.72
C MET A 360 32.85 29.81 -2.40
N ILE A 361 32.48 30.70 -1.47
CA ILE A 361 33.39 31.68 -0.89
C ILE A 361 33.28 31.68 0.62
N GLY A 362 34.41 31.52 1.31
CA GLY A 362 34.47 31.58 2.76
C GLY A 362 35.79 31.04 3.32
N SER A 363 35.97 31.16 4.64
CA SER A 363 37.19 30.74 5.34
C SER A 363 37.28 29.24 5.60
N LYS A 364 36.13 28.55 5.61
CA LYS A 364 36.02 27.10 5.80
C LYS A 364 35.24 26.48 4.64
N ILE A 365 35.90 26.41 3.49
CA ILE A 365 35.39 25.72 2.31
C ILE A 365 36.00 24.31 2.20
N PRO A 366 35.25 23.32 1.66
CA PRO A 366 35.77 22.00 1.32
C PRO A 366 36.97 22.05 0.38
N GLU A 367 37.98 21.20 0.62
CA GLU A 367 39.09 20.94 -0.30
C GLU A 367 38.89 19.59 -1.03
N GLY A 368 39.48 19.42 -2.21
CA GLY A 368 39.44 18.15 -2.96
C GLY A 368 38.10 17.89 -3.67
N GLU A 369 37.42 16.78 -3.38
CA GLU A 369 36.14 16.39 -4.02
C GLU A 369 34.93 17.27 -3.62
N GLY A 370 35.17 18.43 -3.01
CA GLY A 370 34.14 19.43 -2.75
C GLY A 370 32.98 18.93 -1.87
N LEU A 371 31.76 19.17 -2.33
CA LEU A 371 30.50 18.79 -1.68
C LEU A 371 29.79 17.62 -2.36
N LYS A 372 30.53 16.78 -3.08
CA LYS A 372 29.97 15.63 -3.80
C LYS A 372 29.25 14.65 -2.87
N ALA A 373 28.07 14.19 -3.26
CA ALA A 373 27.29 13.21 -2.54
C ALA A 373 26.40 12.38 -3.47
N ASP A 374 26.09 11.15 -3.06
CA ASP A 374 25.23 10.24 -3.79
C ASP A 374 23.76 10.44 -3.39
N VAL A 375 22.84 10.05 -4.29
CA VAL A 375 21.41 9.98 -3.94
C VAL A 375 21.17 8.81 -2.99
N ALA A 376 20.32 9.02 -1.99
CA ALA A 376 19.84 8.02 -1.05
C ALA A 376 18.32 8.14 -0.86
N PHE A 377 17.71 7.03 -0.43
CA PHE A 377 16.28 6.96 -0.09
C PHE A 377 16.10 6.48 1.34
N ASP A 378 15.10 7.02 2.02
CA ASP A 378 14.63 6.55 3.33
C ASP A 378 13.11 6.78 3.41
N LEU A 379 12.45 6.07 4.32
CA LEU A 379 11.01 6.14 4.51
C LEU A 379 10.70 6.64 5.92
N LYS A 380 9.89 7.70 6.02
CA LYS A 380 9.46 8.27 7.30
C LYS A 380 7.95 8.21 7.43
N VAL A 381 7.50 7.94 8.66
CA VAL A 381 6.08 7.85 9.03
C VAL A 381 5.80 8.83 10.16
N PHE A 382 4.79 9.67 10.01
CA PHE A 382 4.38 10.62 11.04
C PHE A 382 3.39 9.97 12.00
N ASP A 383 3.70 9.97 13.31
CA ASP A 383 2.86 9.37 14.36
C ASP A 383 1.85 10.35 14.99
N GLY A 384 1.63 11.50 14.35
CA GLY A 384 0.84 12.61 14.89
C GLY A 384 1.66 13.58 15.76
N LYS A 385 2.91 13.26 16.09
CA LYS A 385 3.81 14.13 16.89
C LYS A 385 5.19 14.31 16.27
N LYS A 386 5.75 13.26 15.67
CA LYS A 386 7.08 13.27 15.08
C LYS A 386 7.19 12.26 13.93
N TRP A 387 8.18 12.49 13.08
CA TRP A 387 8.59 11.54 12.05
C TRP A 387 9.42 10.41 12.65
N ASN A 388 9.01 9.17 12.40
CA ASN A 388 9.70 7.96 12.81
C ASN A 388 10.14 7.13 11.59
N ASN A 389 10.96 6.11 11.83
CA ASN A 389 11.24 5.09 10.82
C ASN A 389 9.98 4.25 10.55
N ALA A 390 9.92 3.68 9.34
CA ALA A 390 8.88 2.72 8.99
C ALA A 390 8.92 1.46 9.87
N ASP A 391 7.82 0.71 9.84
CA ASP A 391 7.70 -0.59 10.50
C ASP A 391 8.84 -1.52 10.04
N LYS A 392 9.35 -2.36 10.96
CA LYS A 392 10.46 -3.28 10.68
C LYS A 392 10.17 -4.29 9.56
N ASN A 393 8.90 -4.57 9.28
CA ASN A 393 8.45 -5.46 8.22
C ASN A 393 8.25 -4.73 6.88
N VAL A 394 8.59 -3.44 6.82
CA VAL A 394 8.56 -2.61 5.62
C VAL A 394 9.99 -2.32 5.19
N LEU A 395 10.29 -2.65 3.94
CA LEU A 395 11.59 -2.40 3.34
C LEU A 395 11.45 -1.32 2.28
N VAL A 396 12.37 -0.36 2.25
CA VAL A 396 12.49 0.60 1.15
C VAL A 396 13.71 0.26 0.32
N LEU A 397 13.54 0.15 -1.00
CA LEU A 397 14.68 -0.08 -1.89
C LEU A 397 15.63 1.11 -1.87
N SER A 398 16.89 0.85 -1.56
CA SER A 398 17.96 1.83 -1.68
C SER A 398 18.41 2.01 -3.13
N VAL A 399 19.14 3.09 -3.41
CA VAL A 399 19.80 3.30 -4.71
C VAL A 399 20.72 2.13 -5.08
N GLN A 400 21.41 1.54 -4.10
CA GLN A 400 22.30 0.41 -4.34
C GLN A 400 21.52 -0.85 -4.73
N ASP A 401 20.36 -1.10 -4.11
CA ASP A 401 19.50 -2.24 -4.46
C ASP A 401 19.06 -2.16 -5.92
N TYR A 402 18.64 -0.97 -6.38
CA TYR A 402 18.31 -0.76 -7.79
C TYR A 402 19.50 -1.04 -8.71
N LYS A 403 20.70 -0.52 -8.38
CA LYS A 403 21.90 -0.75 -9.18
C LYS A 403 22.25 -2.24 -9.29
N GLU A 404 22.16 -2.98 -8.18
CA GLU A 404 22.39 -4.43 -8.17
C GLU A 404 21.37 -5.20 -9.02
N MET A 405 20.14 -4.70 -9.10
CA MET A 405 19.09 -5.21 -9.99
C MET A 405 19.20 -4.68 -11.43
N GLY A 406 20.25 -3.93 -11.77
CA GLY A 406 20.47 -3.34 -13.10
C GLY A 406 19.62 -2.11 -13.43
N GLN A 407 18.92 -1.54 -12.44
CA GLN A 407 17.97 -0.44 -12.60
C GLN A 407 18.63 0.93 -12.33
N ASN A 408 19.39 1.42 -13.31
CA ASN A 408 20.14 2.68 -13.19
C ASN A 408 19.27 3.95 -13.10
N GLN A 409 17.97 3.84 -13.40
CA GLN A 409 16.99 4.93 -13.23
C GLN A 409 16.34 4.93 -11.84
N TYR A 410 16.77 4.03 -10.95
CA TYR A 410 16.29 3.90 -9.58
C TYR A 410 14.77 3.73 -9.46
N CYS A 411 14.16 3.06 -10.45
CA CYS A 411 12.74 2.75 -10.49
C CYS A 411 12.48 1.52 -11.36
N PHE A 412 11.35 0.86 -11.10
CA PHE A 412 10.77 -0.15 -11.98
C PHE A 412 9.83 0.48 -13.01
N SER A 413 9.35 -0.31 -13.96
CA SER A 413 8.37 0.13 -14.97
C SER A 413 7.58 -1.06 -15.50
N GLU A 414 6.63 -0.82 -16.40
CA GLU A 414 5.91 -1.91 -17.07
C GLU A 414 6.85 -2.88 -17.80
N LYS A 415 7.94 -2.38 -18.37
CA LYS A 415 8.95 -3.19 -19.09
C LYS A 415 9.96 -3.87 -18.16
N VAL A 416 9.99 -3.45 -16.90
CA VAL A 416 10.85 -4.01 -15.86
C VAL A 416 10.00 -4.19 -14.60
N PRO A 417 9.14 -5.22 -14.55
CA PRO A 417 8.20 -5.43 -13.45
C PRO A 417 8.94 -5.70 -12.14
N ALA A 418 8.52 -5.03 -11.05
CA ALA A 418 9.12 -5.24 -9.73
C ALA A 418 9.03 -6.71 -9.27
N ALA A 419 7.92 -7.38 -9.59
CA ALA A 419 7.65 -8.77 -9.23
C ALA A 419 8.71 -9.78 -9.75
N ASP A 420 9.45 -9.43 -10.81
CA ASP A 420 10.52 -10.28 -11.37
C ASP A 420 11.82 -10.20 -10.54
N TYR A 421 11.96 -9.20 -9.68
CA TYR A 421 13.20 -8.91 -8.94
C TYR A 421 13.03 -8.98 -7.43
N LEU A 422 11.90 -8.48 -6.91
CA LEU A 422 11.67 -8.32 -5.48
C LEU A 422 11.71 -9.64 -4.68
N PRO A 423 11.26 -10.80 -5.19
CA PRO A 423 11.46 -12.08 -4.51
C PRO A 423 12.92 -12.42 -4.20
N ASN A 424 13.83 -12.15 -5.14
CA ASN A 424 15.26 -12.42 -4.98
C ASN A 424 15.92 -11.38 -4.06
N TYR A 425 15.49 -10.11 -4.16
CA TYR A 425 15.89 -9.07 -3.20
C TYR A 425 15.52 -9.48 -1.77
N LEU A 426 14.26 -9.90 -1.54
CA LEU A 426 13.79 -10.35 -0.23
C LEU A 426 14.59 -11.54 0.31
N ALA A 427 14.89 -12.53 -0.54
CA ALA A 427 15.74 -13.66 -0.18
C ALA A 427 17.17 -13.26 0.19
N LYS A 428 17.69 -12.15 -0.36
CA LYS A 428 19.02 -11.62 0.00
C LYS A 428 19.00 -10.87 1.33
N VAL A 429 17.96 -10.07 1.59
CA VAL A 429 17.93 -9.14 2.73
C VAL A 429 17.33 -9.73 4.01
N ILE A 430 16.43 -10.72 3.90
CA ILE A 430 15.82 -11.38 5.05
C ILE A 430 16.49 -12.73 5.31
N ALA A 431 17.21 -12.83 6.43
CA ALA A 431 17.82 -14.07 6.87
C ALA A 431 16.82 -14.94 7.64
N TYR A 432 16.75 -16.23 7.30
CA TYR A 432 15.92 -17.26 7.96
C TYR A 432 14.43 -16.89 8.10
N PRO A 433 13.74 -16.56 7.00
CA PRO A 433 12.30 -16.27 7.06
C PRO A 433 11.50 -17.49 7.53
N VAL A 434 10.44 -17.24 8.29
CA VAL A 434 9.51 -18.28 8.75
C VAL A 434 8.33 -18.42 7.79
N ASP A 435 7.69 -19.59 7.76
CA ASP A 435 6.54 -19.82 6.87
C ASP A 435 5.42 -18.80 7.13
N GLN A 436 4.79 -18.31 6.06
CA GLN A 436 3.76 -17.26 6.08
C GLN A 436 4.24 -15.89 6.58
N GLU A 437 5.55 -15.67 6.66
CA GLU A 437 6.08 -14.35 7.00
C GLU A 437 5.79 -13.35 5.87
N ASN A 438 5.24 -12.18 6.23
CA ASN A 438 4.90 -11.11 5.31
C ASN A 438 5.88 -9.94 5.39
N ARG A 439 6.19 -9.35 4.24
CA ARG A 439 6.98 -8.12 4.10
C ARG A 439 6.35 -7.19 3.09
N VAL A 440 6.31 -5.90 3.40
CA VAL A 440 5.94 -4.86 2.43
C VAL A 440 7.22 -4.26 1.86
N VAL A 441 7.32 -4.19 0.54
CA VAL A 441 8.45 -3.57 -0.15
C VAL A 441 7.99 -2.30 -0.84
N VAL A 442 8.59 -1.17 -0.46
CA VAL A 442 8.39 0.15 -1.04
C VAL A 442 9.43 0.39 -2.12
N TYR A 443 8.95 0.77 -3.30
CA TYR A 443 9.79 1.02 -4.47
C TYR A 443 9.23 2.15 -5.33
N ARG A 444 10.06 2.68 -6.22
CA ARG A 444 9.72 3.70 -7.20
C ARG A 444 9.32 3.03 -8.50
N TYR A 445 8.30 3.54 -9.16
CA TYR A 445 7.76 3.02 -10.41
C TYR A 445 7.50 4.15 -11.39
N ASN A 446 8.05 4.03 -12.60
CA ASN A 446 7.79 4.93 -13.71
C ASN A 446 6.62 4.40 -14.55
N ASN A 447 5.51 5.13 -14.53
CA ASN A 447 4.30 4.79 -15.30
C ASN A 447 4.30 5.32 -16.74
N GLY A 448 5.45 5.79 -17.23
CA GLY A 448 5.63 6.42 -18.55
C GLY A 448 5.33 7.92 -18.59
N LYS A 449 4.75 8.49 -17.52
CA LYS A 449 4.51 9.94 -17.36
C LYS A 449 5.31 10.53 -16.22
N GLU A 450 5.36 9.83 -15.10
CA GLU A 450 5.99 10.28 -13.86
C GLU A 450 6.50 9.08 -13.06
N VAL A 451 7.41 9.34 -12.12
CA VAL A 451 7.87 8.36 -11.14
C VAL A 451 7.06 8.52 -9.87
N LYS A 452 6.42 7.45 -9.41
CA LYS A 452 5.65 7.37 -8.17
C LYS A 452 6.22 6.31 -7.24
N ASN A 453 5.83 6.36 -5.96
CA ASN A 453 6.16 5.32 -5.00
C ASN A 453 5.00 4.31 -4.93
N TYR A 454 5.35 3.04 -4.95
CA TYR A 454 4.44 1.90 -4.83
C TYR A 454 4.90 1.03 -3.67
N SER A 455 3.96 0.22 -3.18
CA SER A 455 4.22 -0.80 -2.17
C SER A 455 3.51 -2.09 -2.56
N ASP A 456 4.21 -3.20 -2.41
CA ASP A 456 3.66 -4.53 -2.60
C ASP A 456 4.01 -5.41 -1.39
N GLU A 457 3.10 -6.30 -1.03
CA GLU A 457 3.32 -7.27 0.03
C GLU A 457 3.76 -8.61 -0.57
N TYR A 458 4.74 -9.25 0.06
CA TYR A 458 5.26 -10.56 -0.31
C TYR A 458 5.18 -11.50 0.88
N THR A 459 4.86 -12.76 0.60
CA THR A 459 4.73 -13.83 1.60
C THR A 459 5.81 -14.88 1.35
N TYR A 460 6.49 -15.30 2.41
CA TYR A 460 7.44 -16.41 2.35
C TYR A 460 6.74 -17.76 2.51
N SER A 461 7.10 -18.72 1.66
CA SER A 461 6.67 -20.10 1.76
C SER A 461 7.85 -21.01 2.08
N ALA A 462 7.85 -21.62 3.25
CA ALA A 462 8.86 -22.61 3.65
C ALA A 462 8.78 -23.88 2.79
N ALA A 463 7.59 -24.21 2.26
CA ALA A 463 7.40 -25.35 1.36
C ALA A 463 8.16 -25.17 0.03
N THR A 464 8.24 -23.94 -0.49
CA THR A 464 8.95 -23.65 -1.75
C THR A 464 10.32 -23.00 -1.54
N GLY A 465 10.62 -22.52 -0.33
CA GLY A 465 11.81 -21.75 -0.01
C GLY A 465 11.87 -20.39 -0.71
N ARG A 466 10.71 -19.79 -1.03
CA ARG A 466 10.63 -18.59 -1.87
C ARG A 466 9.65 -17.55 -1.32
N TRP A 467 9.99 -16.29 -1.54
CA TRP A 467 9.07 -15.17 -1.44
C TRP A 467 8.22 -15.08 -2.69
N THR A 468 6.92 -14.83 -2.55
CA THR A 468 6.00 -14.64 -3.67
C THR A 468 5.17 -13.38 -3.44
N LEU A 469 4.87 -12.64 -4.51
CA LEU A 469 3.97 -11.50 -4.44
C LEU A 469 2.62 -11.95 -3.89
N ASN A 470 2.15 -11.32 -2.83
CA ASN A 470 0.81 -11.53 -2.30
C ASN A 470 -0.20 -10.83 -3.22
N THR A 471 -0.76 -11.57 -4.17
CA THR A 471 -1.81 -11.07 -5.07
C THR A 471 -3.11 -10.75 -4.32
N ARG A 472 -3.27 -11.35 -3.12
CA ARG A 472 -4.47 -11.38 -2.30
C ARG A 472 -5.65 -12.04 -3.00
N ILE A 473 -5.38 -12.85 -4.03
CA ILE A 473 -6.42 -13.57 -4.77
C ILE A 473 -6.47 -14.99 -4.26
N VAL A 474 -7.64 -15.37 -3.74
CA VAL A 474 -7.95 -16.71 -3.23
C VAL A 474 -9.17 -17.27 -3.95
N ASP A 475 -9.33 -18.59 -3.95
CA ASP A 475 -10.58 -19.19 -4.41
C ASP A 475 -11.60 -19.17 -3.27
N LEU A 476 -12.73 -18.51 -3.51
CA LEU A 476 -13.86 -18.45 -2.59
C LEU A 476 -15.02 -19.28 -3.14
N THR A 477 -15.61 -20.13 -2.29
CA THR A 477 -16.77 -20.95 -2.65
C THR A 477 -17.98 -20.56 -1.82
N GLN A 478 -19.08 -20.19 -2.48
CA GLN A 478 -20.33 -19.74 -1.84
C GLN A 478 -21.54 -20.50 -2.39
N GLN A 479 -22.56 -20.70 -1.56
CA GLN A 479 -23.80 -21.38 -1.96
C GLN A 479 -24.88 -20.38 -2.37
N TYR A 480 -25.64 -20.74 -3.40
CA TYR A 480 -26.80 -20.00 -3.85
C TYR A 480 -27.97 -20.97 -4.04
N VAL A 481 -29.16 -20.53 -3.67
CA VAL A 481 -30.41 -21.30 -3.82
C VAL A 481 -31.40 -20.53 -4.67
N PHE A 482 -32.17 -21.26 -5.48
CA PHE A 482 -33.31 -20.69 -6.21
C PHE A 482 -34.55 -20.85 -5.35
N ALA A 483 -35.02 -19.72 -4.80
CA ALA A 483 -36.13 -19.69 -3.86
C ALA A 483 -37.00 -18.45 -4.10
N GLY A 484 -38.29 -18.65 -4.31
CA GLY A 484 -39.25 -17.58 -4.62
C GLY A 484 -39.00 -16.93 -5.99
N GLY A 485 -38.65 -17.73 -7.00
CA GLY A 485 -38.44 -17.28 -8.38
C GLY A 485 -37.15 -16.49 -8.64
N VAL A 486 -36.24 -16.39 -7.66
CA VAL A 486 -34.95 -15.70 -7.80
C VAL A 486 -33.83 -16.52 -7.15
N TRP A 487 -32.62 -16.40 -7.71
CA TRP A 487 -31.41 -16.89 -7.04
C TRP A 487 -31.08 -15.99 -5.85
N LYS A 488 -30.64 -16.60 -4.74
CA LYS A 488 -30.27 -15.92 -3.50
C LYS A 488 -29.01 -16.54 -2.94
N PHE A 489 -28.16 -15.72 -2.34
CA PHE A 489 -27.04 -16.22 -1.55
C PHE A 489 -27.57 -16.98 -0.34
N ASP A 490 -26.98 -18.13 -0.06
CA ASP A 490 -27.30 -18.96 1.09
C ASP A 490 -26.07 -19.09 1.99
N PRO A 491 -26.00 -18.32 3.09
CA PRO A 491 -24.90 -18.38 4.05
C PRO A 491 -24.96 -19.61 4.98
N SER A 492 -25.90 -20.54 4.79
CA SER A 492 -26.00 -21.74 5.62
C SER A 492 -24.68 -22.51 5.64
N MET A 493 -24.27 -22.96 6.83
CA MET A 493 -22.99 -23.63 7.00
C MET A 493 -23.02 -24.76 8.02
N THR A 494 -22.00 -25.62 7.93
CA THR A 494 -21.73 -26.68 8.91
C THR A 494 -20.39 -26.39 9.58
N ILE A 495 -20.42 -26.18 10.89
CA ILE A 495 -19.28 -25.92 11.75
C ILE A 495 -18.86 -27.25 12.38
N THR A 496 -17.56 -27.53 12.41
CA THR A 496 -17.03 -28.69 13.12
C THR A 496 -16.01 -28.23 14.14
N LEU A 497 -16.37 -28.35 15.42
CA LEU A 497 -15.52 -28.04 16.58
C LEU A 497 -14.74 -29.30 16.94
N GLU A 498 -13.49 -29.38 16.49
CA GLU A 498 -12.62 -30.52 16.74
C GLU A 498 -12.11 -30.53 18.19
N ALA A 499 -12.25 -31.67 18.87
CA ALA A 499 -11.69 -31.88 20.21
C ALA A 499 -10.18 -32.12 20.20
N VAL A 500 -9.43 -31.19 19.61
CA VAL A 500 -7.98 -31.22 19.47
C VAL A 500 -7.38 -30.05 20.24
N LYS A 501 -6.53 -30.33 21.23
CA LYS A 501 -5.83 -29.31 22.00
C LYS A 501 -5.02 -28.40 21.08
N GLY A 502 -5.15 -27.08 21.26
CA GLY A 502 -4.44 -26.08 20.46
C GLY A 502 -5.10 -25.73 19.13
N ASN A 503 -6.26 -26.31 18.78
CA ASN A 503 -7.09 -25.81 17.69
C ASN A 503 -7.68 -24.45 18.09
N ALA A 504 -7.20 -23.37 17.45
CA ALA A 504 -7.53 -21.99 17.83
C ALA A 504 -9.00 -21.63 17.58
N GLU A 505 -9.60 -22.13 16.49
CA GLU A 505 -11.00 -21.86 16.13
C GLU A 505 -11.96 -22.50 17.14
N SER A 506 -11.74 -23.78 17.46
CA SER A 506 -12.54 -24.48 18.47
C SER A 506 -12.34 -23.85 19.85
N ALA A 507 -11.09 -23.52 20.20
CA ALA A 507 -10.78 -22.88 21.49
C ALA A 507 -11.48 -21.53 21.65
N ALA A 508 -11.52 -20.70 20.61
CA ALA A 508 -12.22 -19.42 20.64
C ALA A 508 -13.73 -19.61 20.90
N PHE A 509 -14.36 -20.58 20.22
CA PHE A 509 -15.78 -20.90 20.41
C PHE A 509 -16.11 -21.30 21.85
N TYR A 510 -15.34 -22.22 22.43
CA TYR A 510 -15.56 -22.65 23.82
C TYR A 510 -15.18 -21.57 24.82
N GLN A 511 -14.16 -20.75 24.53
CA GLN A 511 -13.76 -19.66 25.43
C GLN A 511 -14.86 -18.60 25.53
N ALA A 512 -15.56 -18.31 24.43
CA ALA A 512 -16.70 -17.39 24.46
C ALA A 512 -17.80 -17.87 25.43
N ILE A 513 -18.06 -19.18 25.48
CA ILE A 513 -19.00 -19.79 26.43
C ILE A 513 -18.48 -19.66 27.87
N VAL A 514 -17.19 -19.94 28.09
CA VAL A 514 -16.54 -19.80 29.41
C VAL A 514 -16.65 -18.36 29.92
N ASP A 515 -16.30 -17.38 29.08
CA ASP A 515 -16.32 -15.96 29.42
C ASP A 515 -17.76 -15.49 29.70
N TYR A 516 -18.73 -15.97 28.93
CA TYR A 516 -20.14 -15.72 29.20
C TYR A 516 -20.56 -16.22 30.57
N VAL A 517 -20.18 -17.45 30.95
CA VAL A 517 -20.53 -18.03 32.26
C VAL A 517 -19.92 -17.22 33.39
N GLY A 518 -18.64 -16.85 33.30
CA GLY A 518 -18.00 -16.03 34.31
C GLY A 518 -18.65 -14.65 34.48
N LYS A 519 -19.11 -14.05 33.38
CA LYS A 519 -19.80 -12.75 33.38
C LYS A 519 -21.24 -12.85 33.92
N THR A 520 -21.96 -13.90 33.57
CA THR A 520 -23.41 -14.02 33.81
C THR A 520 -23.73 -14.74 35.12
N PHE A 521 -23.02 -15.83 35.41
CA PHE A 521 -23.27 -16.68 36.59
C PHE A 521 -22.17 -16.58 37.65
N GLY A 522 -21.03 -15.96 37.31
CA GLY A 522 -19.91 -15.72 38.21
C GLY A 522 -18.76 -16.72 38.05
N SER A 523 -17.55 -16.28 38.42
CA SER A 523 -16.31 -17.05 38.27
C SER A 523 -16.21 -18.27 39.20
N ASP A 524 -17.13 -18.46 40.12
CA ASP A 524 -17.18 -19.65 40.98
C ASP A 524 -17.53 -20.94 40.21
N TYR A 525 -18.11 -20.81 39.01
CA TYR A 525 -18.33 -21.93 38.08
C TYR A 525 -17.10 -22.30 37.25
N TYR A 526 -16.02 -21.50 37.31
CA TYR A 526 -14.77 -21.85 36.62
C TYR A 526 -14.12 -23.08 37.24
N GLN A 527 -13.51 -23.90 36.39
CA GLN A 527 -12.65 -24.98 36.85
C GLN A 527 -11.51 -24.38 37.68
N THR A 528 -11.37 -24.71 38.95
CA THR A 528 -10.28 -24.17 39.79
C THR A 528 -8.93 -24.81 39.40
N PRO A 529 -7.85 -24.03 39.18
CA PRO A 529 -7.72 -22.57 39.25
C PRO A 529 -7.78 -21.85 37.88
N TYR A 530 -8.29 -22.50 36.84
CA TYR A 530 -8.26 -22.05 35.45
C TYR A 530 -9.43 -21.13 35.08
N THR A 531 -9.27 -20.37 33.99
CA THR A 531 -10.31 -19.50 33.40
C THR A 531 -10.66 -19.90 31.97
N ASN A 532 -10.30 -21.13 31.58
CA ASN A 532 -10.45 -21.69 30.24
C ASN A 532 -11.36 -22.93 30.22
N ALA A 533 -12.07 -23.18 31.33
CA ALA A 533 -13.08 -24.21 31.47
C ALA A 533 -14.09 -23.82 32.55
N GLU A 534 -15.35 -24.21 32.38
CA GLU A 534 -16.44 -23.93 33.30
C GLU A 534 -17.38 -25.12 33.46
N PHE A 535 -18.17 -25.14 34.54
CA PHE A 535 -19.09 -26.23 34.88
C PHE A 535 -20.52 -25.76 35.19
N TYR A 536 -20.98 -24.74 34.49
CA TYR A 536 -22.40 -24.40 34.31
C TYR A 536 -22.97 -25.01 33.02
N TYR A 537 -22.18 -25.03 31.94
CA TYR A 537 -22.44 -25.74 30.67
C TYR A 537 -21.44 -26.88 30.38
N GLY A 538 -20.28 -26.89 31.04
CA GLY A 538 -19.23 -27.89 30.88
C GLY A 538 -18.20 -27.56 29.80
N ALA A 539 -18.18 -26.35 29.24
CA ALA A 539 -17.30 -25.95 28.16
C ALA A 539 -15.82 -25.90 28.59
N SER A 540 -14.92 -26.35 27.72
CA SER A 540 -13.47 -26.19 27.88
C SER A 540 -12.80 -25.78 26.58
N SER A 541 -12.20 -24.59 26.55
CA SER A 541 -11.37 -24.12 25.43
C SER A 541 -9.97 -24.76 25.42
N TYR A 542 -9.57 -25.41 26.51
CA TYR A 542 -8.34 -26.17 26.55
C TYR A 542 -8.51 -27.57 25.91
N GLN A 543 -9.63 -28.25 26.20
CA GLN A 543 -9.91 -29.59 25.67
C GLN A 543 -10.70 -29.55 24.35
N ASN A 544 -11.30 -28.40 24.01
CA ASN A 544 -12.19 -28.22 22.88
C ASN A 544 -13.38 -29.17 22.88
N ASN A 545 -14.05 -29.29 24.03
CA ASN A 545 -15.24 -30.12 24.21
C ASN A 545 -16.16 -29.57 25.31
N PHE A 546 -17.33 -30.18 25.44
CA PHE A 546 -18.14 -30.12 26.64
C PHE A 546 -17.81 -31.32 27.53
N SER A 547 -17.45 -31.10 28.79
CA SER A 547 -17.26 -32.15 29.80
C SER A 547 -18.58 -32.40 30.51
N PHE A 548 -19.16 -33.57 30.30
CA PHE A 548 -20.35 -34.07 31.00
C PHE A 548 -19.99 -35.04 32.14
N TYR A 549 -18.72 -35.02 32.58
CA TYR A 549 -18.25 -35.88 33.66
C TYR A 549 -18.77 -35.36 35.02
N PRO A 550 -19.70 -36.07 35.71
CA PRO A 550 -20.43 -35.52 36.87
C PRO A 550 -19.53 -35.10 38.03
N TYR A 551 -18.42 -35.83 38.25
CA TYR A 551 -17.44 -35.47 39.28
C TYR A 551 -16.85 -34.08 39.05
N SER A 552 -16.57 -33.71 37.81
CA SER A 552 -15.97 -32.41 37.50
C SER A 552 -16.92 -31.25 37.81
N TRP A 553 -18.21 -31.43 37.55
CA TRP A 553 -19.23 -30.44 37.87
C TRP A 553 -19.40 -30.21 39.37
N ARG A 554 -19.24 -31.25 40.19
CA ARG A 554 -19.39 -31.14 41.65
C ARG A 554 -18.13 -30.65 42.35
N GLU A 555 -16.96 -31.15 41.93
CA GLU A 555 -15.73 -31.05 42.71
C GLU A 555 -14.64 -30.16 42.09
N SER A 556 -14.74 -29.82 40.80
CA SER A 556 -13.67 -29.06 40.12
C SER A 556 -13.90 -27.55 40.09
N ASN A 557 -14.96 -27.04 40.71
CA ASN A 557 -15.28 -25.61 40.81
C ASN A 557 -15.90 -25.30 42.18
N LYS A 558 -15.99 -24.01 42.54
CA LYS A 558 -16.45 -23.58 43.87
C LYS A 558 -17.97 -23.65 44.02
N ALA A 559 -18.72 -23.44 42.94
CA ALA A 559 -20.18 -23.50 42.96
C ALA A 559 -20.71 -24.94 43.04
N GLY A 560 -19.92 -25.91 42.60
CA GLY A 560 -20.36 -27.26 42.25
C GLY A 560 -21.02 -28.04 43.38
N ALA A 561 -20.45 -28.01 44.59
CA ALA A 561 -21.01 -28.70 45.74
C ALA A 561 -22.42 -28.17 46.09
N ALA A 562 -22.61 -26.85 46.11
CA ALA A 562 -23.92 -26.25 46.38
C ALA A 562 -24.90 -26.46 45.22
N ALA A 563 -24.42 -26.35 43.98
CA ALA A 563 -25.25 -26.35 42.79
C ALA A 563 -25.72 -27.75 42.35
N TYR A 564 -24.92 -28.81 42.58
CA TYR A 564 -25.13 -30.09 41.90
C TYR A 564 -25.03 -31.34 42.79
N GLN A 565 -24.62 -31.22 44.05
CA GLN A 565 -24.43 -32.40 44.93
C GLN A 565 -25.76 -33.08 45.34
N HIS A 566 -26.88 -32.36 45.22
CA HIS A 566 -28.22 -32.88 45.49
C HIS A 566 -28.85 -33.63 44.30
N LEU A 567 -28.22 -33.59 43.12
CA LEU A 567 -28.69 -34.27 41.91
C LEU A 567 -27.96 -35.62 41.75
N SER A 568 -28.71 -36.66 41.36
CA SER A 568 -28.11 -37.92 40.85
C SER A 568 -27.30 -37.68 39.56
N ASP A 569 -26.50 -38.67 39.15
CA ASP A 569 -25.73 -38.57 37.91
C ASP A 569 -26.64 -38.49 36.69
N GLU A 570 -27.77 -39.20 36.70
CA GLU A 570 -28.78 -39.14 35.65
C GLU A 570 -29.46 -37.77 35.59
N GLU A 571 -29.88 -37.21 36.73
CA GLU A 571 -30.51 -35.88 36.80
C GLU A 571 -29.53 -34.77 36.38
N LEU A 572 -28.28 -34.86 36.83
CA LEU A 572 -27.25 -33.89 36.45
C LEU A 572 -26.93 -33.98 34.95
N THR A 573 -26.83 -35.20 34.40
CA THR A 573 -26.61 -35.38 32.95
C THR A 573 -27.81 -34.85 32.14
N ALA A 574 -29.05 -35.06 32.60
CA ALA A 574 -30.24 -34.49 31.97
C ALA A 574 -30.20 -32.95 31.96
N LEU A 575 -29.80 -32.33 33.07
CA LEU A 575 -29.62 -30.88 33.17
C LEU A 575 -28.53 -30.38 32.20
N MET A 576 -27.43 -31.12 32.05
CA MET A 576 -26.37 -30.77 31.10
C MET A 576 -26.89 -30.77 29.66
N PHE A 577 -27.67 -31.79 29.27
CA PHE A 577 -28.30 -31.85 27.94
C PHE A 577 -29.37 -30.77 27.73
N GLU A 578 -30.16 -30.46 28.75
CA GLU A 578 -31.15 -29.37 28.71
C GLU A 578 -30.50 -28.02 28.40
N ARG A 579 -29.32 -27.76 28.99
CA ARG A 579 -28.59 -26.50 28.83
C ARG A 579 -27.70 -26.43 27.60
N LEU A 580 -27.41 -27.57 26.97
CA LEU A 580 -26.44 -27.66 25.89
C LEU A 580 -26.82 -26.83 24.64
N PRO A 581 -28.11 -26.78 24.20
CA PRO A 581 -28.50 -25.89 23.12
C PRO A 581 -28.25 -24.41 23.42
N GLU A 582 -28.41 -23.98 24.68
CA GLU A 582 -28.10 -22.60 25.07
C GLU A 582 -26.59 -22.33 25.01
N ALA A 583 -25.78 -23.27 25.49
CA ALA A 583 -24.32 -23.16 25.47
C ALA A 583 -23.79 -22.97 24.04
N VAL A 584 -24.24 -23.81 23.10
CA VAL A 584 -23.81 -23.73 21.70
C VAL A 584 -24.34 -22.46 21.05
N ARG A 585 -25.57 -22.01 21.37
CA ARG A 585 -26.10 -20.72 20.91
C ARG A 585 -25.21 -19.56 21.34
N ILE A 586 -24.79 -19.52 22.60
CA ILE A 586 -23.88 -18.47 23.12
C ILE A 586 -22.56 -18.44 22.34
N GLY A 587 -21.99 -19.60 22.04
CA GLY A 587 -20.79 -19.69 21.20
C GLY A 587 -21.04 -19.17 19.78
N LEU A 588 -22.19 -19.51 19.18
CA LEU A 588 -22.58 -19.00 17.85
C LEU A 588 -22.73 -17.47 17.85
N GLU A 589 -23.44 -16.90 18.81
CA GLU A 589 -23.68 -15.46 18.93
C GLU A 589 -22.37 -14.66 19.08
N ALA A 590 -21.40 -15.23 19.79
CA ALA A 590 -20.10 -14.59 20.00
C ALA A 590 -19.18 -14.67 18.77
N ILE A 591 -19.15 -15.81 18.08
CA ILE A 591 -18.20 -16.07 16.99
C ILE A 591 -18.75 -15.62 15.63
N TYR A 592 -20.06 -15.77 15.41
CA TYR A 592 -20.74 -15.51 14.13
C TYR A 592 -21.69 -14.32 14.26
N SER A 593 -21.16 -13.21 14.79
CA SER A 593 -21.92 -11.97 15.03
C SER A 593 -22.40 -11.24 13.77
N ASP A 594 -21.93 -11.67 12.60
CA ASP A 594 -22.30 -11.19 11.27
C ASP A 594 -23.39 -12.03 10.60
N ALA A 595 -23.78 -13.18 11.18
CA ALA A 595 -24.88 -13.99 10.69
C ALA A 595 -26.18 -13.17 10.69
N ASP A 596 -26.95 -13.23 9.60
CA ASP A 596 -28.21 -12.50 9.45
C ASP A 596 -29.19 -13.27 8.56
N VAL A 597 -30.45 -12.89 8.62
CA VAL A 597 -31.52 -13.46 7.79
C VAL A 597 -31.32 -13.09 6.33
N VAL A 598 -31.57 -14.04 5.45
CA VAL A 598 -31.68 -13.78 4.01
C VAL A 598 -33.14 -13.95 3.60
N THR A 599 -33.75 -12.89 3.06
CA THR A 599 -35.18 -12.89 2.74
C THR A 599 -35.56 -14.07 1.84
N GLY A 600 -36.37 -14.99 2.36
CA GLY A 600 -36.85 -16.18 1.67
C GLY A 600 -35.78 -17.25 1.44
N VAL A 601 -34.76 -17.31 2.30
CA VAL A 601 -33.86 -18.46 2.50
C VAL A 601 -33.88 -18.78 4.00
N GLU A 602 -34.10 -20.04 4.36
CA GLU A 602 -33.92 -20.49 5.74
C GLU A 602 -32.42 -20.71 6.00
N VAL A 603 -31.80 -19.73 6.66
CA VAL A 603 -30.37 -19.77 6.96
C VAL A 603 -30.15 -20.68 8.17
N THR A 604 -29.37 -21.74 7.99
CA THR A 604 -29.12 -22.74 9.05
C THR A 604 -27.64 -22.90 9.39
N TYR A 605 -27.38 -23.02 10.69
CA TYR A 605 -26.06 -23.32 11.23
C TYR A 605 -26.11 -24.70 11.88
N THR A 606 -25.34 -25.65 11.34
CA THR A 606 -25.21 -26.99 11.91
C THR A 606 -23.87 -27.10 12.62
N VAL A 607 -23.85 -27.36 13.92
CA VAL A 607 -22.63 -27.42 14.72
C VAL A 607 -22.36 -28.85 15.15
N ASN A 608 -21.22 -29.38 14.75
CA ASN A 608 -20.69 -30.66 15.22
C ASN A 608 -19.68 -30.40 16.33
N PHE A 609 -19.79 -31.09 17.46
CA PHE A 609 -18.94 -30.88 18.62
C PHE A 609 -18.81 -32.15 19.46
N SER A 610 -17.84 -32.18 20.38
CA SER A 610 -17.59 -33.36 21.22
C SER A 610 -18.10 -33.17 22.65
N ILE A 611 -18.66 -34.25 23.21
CA ILE A 611 -19.02 -34.36 24.63
C ILE A 611 -18.18 -35.46 25.26
N TYR A 612 -17.47 -35.14 26.35
CA TYR A 612 -16.66 -36.07 27.12
C TYR A 612 -17.39 -36.54 28.38
N GLY A 613 -17.39 -37.84 28.62
CA GLY A 613 -17.70 -38.42 29.93
C GLY A 613 -19.17 -38.44 30.34
N ILE A 614 -20.08 -38.56 29.36
CA ILE A 614 -21.52 -38.73 29.57
C ILE A 614 -21.75 -39.87 30.58
N ASN A 615 -22.61 -39.64 31.59
CA ASN A 615 -22.90 -40.59 32.67
C ASN A 615 -21.65 -41.11 33.40
N GLY A 616 -20.59 -40.31 33.50
CA GLY A 616 -19.36 -40.68 34.20
C GLY A 616 -18.48 -41.68 33.42
N THR A 617 -18.73 -41.87 32.12
CA THR A 617 -17.82 -42.63 31.24
C THR A 617 -16.50 -41.87 31.01
N LYS A 618 -15.53 -42.51 30.36
CA LYS A 618 -14.30 -41.84 29.87
C LYS A 618 -14.29 -41.70 28.35
N ASP A 619 -15.45 -41.88 27.73
CA ASP A 619 -15.60 -41.83 26.29
C ASP A 619 -15.91 -40.41 25.84
N THR A 620 -15.53 -40.11 24.59
CA THR A 620 -15.87 -38.87 23.92
C THR A 620 -16.78 -39.21 22.74
N THR A 621 -17.95 -38.59 22.70
CA THR A 621 -18.95 -38.80 21.63
C THR A 621 -19.17 -37.50 20.88
N VAL A 622 -19.23 -37.59 19.54
CA VAL A 622 -19.53 -36.45 18.68
C VAL A 622 -21.03 -36.26 18.60
N TYR A 623 -21.49 -35.02 18.76
CA TYR A 623 -22.88 -34.61 18.62
C TYR A 623 -23.01 -33.56 17.52
N THR A 624 -24.22 -33.45 16.98
CA THR A 624 -24.61 -32.40 16.05
C THR A 624 -25.85 -31.71 16.57
N VAL A 625 -25.97 -30.41 16.28
CA VAL A 625 -27.12 -29.57 16.63
C VAL A 625 -27.35 -28.55 15.53
N LYS A 626 -28.60 -28.14 15.29
CA LYS A 626 -28.95 -27.15 14.26
C LYS A 626 -29.63 -25.93 14.87
N TYR A 627 -29.31 -24.77 14.31
CA TYR A 627 -29.96 -23.49 14.58
C TYR A 627 -30.45 -22.85 13.28
N VAL A 628 -31.56 -22.12 13.36
CA VAL A 628 -32.03 -21.21 12.33
C VAL A 628 -31.65 -19.79 12.73
N VAL A 629 -31.16 -18.99 11.77
CA VAL A 629 -30.92 -17.56 12.00
C VAL A 629 -32.24 -16.82 11.85
N THR A 630 -32.64 -16.08 12.87
CA THR A 630 -33.94 -15.36 12.93
C THR A 630 -33.79 -13.84 12.95
N GLY A 631 -32.57 -13.36 13.16
CA GLY A 631 -32.18 -11.97 13.15
C GLY A 631 -30.66 -11.87 13.18
N LYS A 632 -30.13 -10.64 13.24
CA LYS A 632 -28.68 -10.42 13.25
C LYS A 632 -28.06 -11.01 14.52
N ALA A 633 -27.18 -11.99 14.34
CA ALA A 633 -26.57 -12.78 15.41
C ALA A 633 -27.62 -13.42 16.35
N GLU A 634 -28.84 -13.70 15.85
CA GLU A 634 -29.89 -14.36 16.62
C GLU A 634 -30.10 -15.77 16.07
N PHE A 635 -29.93 -16.77 16.94
CA PHE A 635 -29.98 -18.18 16.58
C PHE A 635 -31.05 -18.90 17.38
N GLU A 636 -32.04 -19.45 16.69
CA GLU A 636 -33.10 -20.25 17.30
C GLU A 636 -32.76 -21.74 17.15
N TYR A 637 -32.78 -22.47 18.27
CA TYR A 637 -32.55 -23.91 18.28
C TYR A 637 -33.63 -24.63 17.49
N VAL A 638 -33.24 -25.50 16.56
CA VAL A 638 -34.18 -26.39 15.87
C VAL A 638 -34.48 -27.57 16.79
N GLU A 639 -35.71 -27.64 17.28
CA GLU A 639 -36.18 -28.72 18.16
C GLU A 639 -35.83 -30.11 17.59
N ASP A 640 -35.44 -31.03 18.48
CA ASP A 640 -34.98 -32.38 18.17
C ASP A 640 -33.75 -32.50 17.24
N SER A 641 -33.05 -31.40 16.95
CA SER A 641 -31.85 -31.46 16.10
C SER A 641 -30.61 -31.95 16.82
N LEU A 642 -30.56 -31.84 18.16
CA LEU A 642 -29.45 -32.31 18.98
C LEU A 642 -29.42 -33.85 19.01
N LYS A 643 -28.37 -34.45 18.45
CA LYS A 643 -28.21 -35.91 18.42
C LYS A 643 -26.75 -36.34 18.29
N ALA A 644 -26.46 -37.55 18.74
CA ALA A 644 -25.15 -38.16 18.51
C ALA A 644 -24.92 -38.39 17.00
N VAL A 645 -23.70 -38.15 16.54
CA VAL A 645 -23.24 -38.51 15.21
C VAL A 645 -22.70 -39.94 15.29
N GLY A 646 -23.35 -40.85 14.59
CA GLY A 646 -23.01 -42.28 14.56
C GLY A 646 -21.82 -42.62 13.68
#